data_AF-A0A8S1ZL82-F1
#
_entry.id   AF-A0A8S1ZL82-F1
#
_cell.length_a   1.000
_cell.length_b   1.000
_cell.length_c   1.000
_cell.angle_alpha   90.00
_cell.angle_beta   90.00
_cell.angle_gamma   90.00
#
_symmetry.space_group_name_H-M   'P 1'
#
loop_
_entity.id
_entity.type
_entity.pdbx_description
1 polymer ?
#
loop_
_entity_poly.entity_id
_entity_poly.type
_entity_poly.pdbx_seq_one_letter_code
_entity_poly.pdbx_strand_id
1 'polypeptide(L)'
;MGTSSDPIQDGSDEQQKRSEIYTYEAPWHIYAMNWSVRRDKKYRLAITSLLEQYPNRVEIVQLDESNGEIRSDPNLSFEHPYPPTKTIFIPDKECQRPDLLATSSDFLRLWRIADDHSRVELKSCLNSNKNSEFCGPLTSFDWNEAEPRRIGTSSTDTTCTIWDIEREAVDTQLIAHDKEVFDIAWGGVGVFASVSADGSVRVFDLRDKEHSTIIYESSEPDTPLVRLGWNKQDPRYMATIIMDSAKVVVLDIRFPALPVVELQRHQASVNAIAWAPHSSCHICTAGDDSQALIWDISSMGQHVEGGLDPILAYTAGAEIEQLQWSSSQPDWVAIAFSTKLQILRVSIKSMRKKVLQLGSYFRQIYQDTPQQSIGYLVVMAQPCKDGLSSQNISTLVQLSNSSFPILPLSASTLLSASSATLYNKLLSLVAMASATFSVAKPSLQGFSEFSGLRNSSALPFAKKSSSDEFVSFVSFQTSAMGSNGGYRKGVTEAKIKVAINGFGRIGRNFLRCWHGRKDSPLDVVVINDTGGVKQASHLLKYDSTLGIFDADVKPSGDAALSVDGKIIQIVSDRNPSNLPWGELGIDLVIEGTGVFVDRDGAGKHLQAGAKKVLITAPGKGDIPTYVVGVNAELYSHEDTIISNASCTTNCLAPFVKVLDQKFGIIKGTMTTTHSYTGDQRLLDASHRDLRRARAAALNIVPTSTGAAKAVALVLPNLKGKLNGIALRVPTPNVSVVDLVVQVSKKTFAEEVNAAFRDAAEKELKGILDVCDEPLVSVDFRCSDVSSTIDSSLTMVMGDDMVKVIAWYDNEWGYSQRVVDLADIVANNWK
;
A
#
# COMPACT_ATOMS: atom_id res chain seq x y z
N MET A 1 18.18 60.86 62.64
CA MET A 1 16.73 60.62 62.75
C MET A 1 16.22 60.42 61.33
N GLY A 2 15.71 59.29 60.86
CA GLY A 2 15.40 57.97 61.42
C GLY A 2 14.62 57.21 60.33
N THR A 3 15.00 55.94 60.08
CA THR A 3 14.17 54.76 59.69
C THR A 3 13.36 54.82 58.37
N SER A 4 13.75 54.08 57.31
CA SER A 4 13.28 52.72 56.91
C SER A 4 11.75 52.63 56.71
N SER A 5 11.19 52.18 55.59
CA SER A 5 11.33 50.84 54.98
C SER A 5 10.56 50.76 53.65
N ASP A 6 11.07 49.99 52.68
CA ASP A 6 10.27 49.44 51.57
C ASP A 6 9.16 48.53 52.10
N PRO A 7 8.06 48.38 51.35
CA PRO A 7 7.80 47.05 50.82
C PRO A 7 7.43 47.04 49.34
N ILE A 8 7.98 46.03 48.67
CA ILE A 8 7.53 45.45 47.40
C ILE A 8 6.02 45.19 47.49
N GLN A 9 5.24 45.73 46.55
CA GLN A 9 3.85 45.33 46.33
C GLN A 9 3.68 44.88 44.88
N ASP A 10 3.28 43.62 44.74
CA ASP A 10 2.98 42.89 43.52
C ASP A 10 2.21 43.72 42.51
N GLY A 11 2.81 43.88 41.32
CA GLY A 11 2.04 44.15 40.11
C GLY A 11 1.25 42.89 39.77
N SER A 12 -0.02 42.85 40.19
CA SER A 12 -0.97 41.87 39.72
C SER A 12 -1.06 41.93 38.20
N ASP A 13 -0.58 40.88 37.54
CA ASP A 13 -0.84 40.55 36.13
C ASP A 13 -2.37 40.44 35.92
N GLU A 14 -3.04 41.57 35.69
CA GLU A 14 -4.33 41.59 35.01
C GLU A 14 -4.12 41.33 33.51
N GLN A 15 -3.66 40.13 33.16
CA GLN A 15 -3.87 39.59 31.83
C GLN A 15 -5.37 39.23 31.72
N GLN A 16 -6.16 40.18 31.23
CA GLN A 16 -7.54 39.98 30.79
C GLN A 16 -7.65 38.64 30.04
N LYS A 17 -8.39 37.69 30.61
CA LYS A 17 -8.72 36.39 29.99
C LYS A 17 -9.43 36.65 28.66
N ARG A 18 -8.70 36.62 27.54
CA ARG A 18 -9.29 36.69 26.19
C ARG A 18 -10.22 35.50 26.02
N SER A 19 -11.45 35.75 25.56
CA SER A 19 -12.41 34.70 25.26
C SER A 19 -11.84 33.73 24.20
N GLU A 20 -12.02 32.43 24.41
CA GLU A 20 -11.59 31.39 23.46
C GLU A 20 -12.64 31.11 22.38
N ILE A 21 -13.83 31.72 22.52
CA ILE A 21 -14.97 31.59 21.62
C ILE A 21 -15.58 32.98 21.41
N TYR A 22 -15.79 33.36 20.16
CA TYR A 22 -16.52 34.58 19.80
C TYR A 22 -17.73 34.22 18.95
N THR A 23 -18.88 34.84 19.23
CA THR A 23 -20.15 34.57 18.55
C THR A 23 -20.65 35.84 17.87
N TYR A 24 -21.09 35.71 16.64
CA TYR A 24 -21.84 36.71 15.88
C TYR A 24 -23.22 36.14 15.56
N GLU A 25 -24.25 36.97 15.72
CA GLU A 25 -25.62 36.60 15.39
C GLU A 25 -26.06 37.42 14.17
N ALA A 26 -26.20 36.73 13.04
CA ALA A 26 -26.68 37.32 11.80
C ALA A 26 -28.21 37.49 11.87
N PRO A 27 -28.79 38.46 11.15
CA PRO A 27 -30.23 38.65 11.10
C PRO A 27 -30.97 37.58 10.26
N TRP A 28 -30.24 36.62 9.68
CA TRP A 28 -30.72 35.60 8.76
C TRP A 28 -29.94 34.30 8.92
N HIS A 29 -30.46 33.21 8.34
CA HIS A 29 -29.81 31.90 8.36
C HIS A 29 -28.52 31.90 7.53
N ILE A 30 -27.40 31.50 8.11
CA ILE A 30 -26.09 31.49 7.46
C ILE A 30 -25.95 30.22 6.62
N TYR A 31 -25.78 30.39 5.30
CA TYR A 31 -25.73 29.28 4.35
C TYR A 31 -24.32 28.85 3.98
N ALA A 32 -23.44 29.82 3.68
CA ALA A 32 -22.03 29.59 3.39
C ALA A 32 -21.18 30.64 4.11
N MET A 33 -19.92 30.26 4.39
CA MET A 33 -18.94 31.18 4.96
C MET A 33 -17.51 30.83 4.54
N ASN A 34 -16.61 31.81 4.60
CA ASN A 34 -15.18 31.57 4.38
C ASN A 34 -14.29 32.64 4.99
N TRP A 35 -13.06 32.25 5.34
CA TRP A 35 -12.06 33.15 5.91
C TRP A 35 -11.35 33.94 4.82
N SER A 36 -11.06 35.21 5.11
CA SER A 36 -10.04 35.92 4.36
C SER A 36 -8.65 35.39 4.71
N VAL A 37 -7.85 35.15 3.67
CA VAL A 37 -6.48 34.65 3.83
C VAL A 37 -5.42 35.76 3.84
N ARG A 38 -5.83 37.01 3.58
CA ARG A 38 -4.93 38.16 3.50
C ARG A 38 -4.32 38.50 4.86
N ARG A 39 -3.02 38.82 4.88
CA ARG A 39 -2.30 39.15 6.12
C ARG A 39 -2.67 40.51 6.72
N ASP A 40 -3.07 41.45 5.88
CA ASP A 40 -3.51 42.80 6.29
C ASP A 40 -4.92 42.81 6.91
N LYS A 41 -5.70 41.75 6.72
CA LYS A 41 -7.09 41.65 7.18
C LYS A 41 -7.33 40.37 8.01
N LYS A 42 -6.78 40.38 9.23
CA LYS A 42 -6.95 39.29 10.19
C LYS A 42 -8.39 39.18 10.66
N TYR A 43 -8.79 37.95 10.96
CA TYR A 43 -10.09 37.57 11.52
C TYR A 43 -11.32 38.03 10.73
N ARG A 44 -11.16 38.20 9.41
CA ARG A 44 -12.24 38.60 8.52
C ARG A 44 -12.88 37.37 7.88
N LEU A 45 -14.21 37.32 7.85
CA LEU A 45 -15.00 36.29 7.18
C LEU A 45 -16.05 36.93 6.26
N ALA A 46 -16.43 36.22 5.21
CA ALA A 46 -17.64 36.48 4.47
C ALA A 46 -18.69 35.45 4.90
N ILE A 47 -19.93 35.89 5.09
CA ILE A 47 -21.09 35.05 5.36
C ILE A 47 -22.18 35.34 4.33
N THR A 48 -22.96 34.32 3.98
CA THR A 48 -24.04 34.43 2.99
C THR A 48 -25.37 33.92 3.54
N SER A 49 -26.48 34.52 3.13
CA SER A 49 -27.81 34.16 3.64
C SER A 49 -28.46 33.02 2.86
N LEU A 50 -29.34 32.28 3.54
CA LEU A 50 -30.40 31.48 2.93
C LEU A 50 -31.75 32.11 3.27
N LEU A 51 -32.31 32.87 2.33
CA LEU A 51 -33.63 33.50 2.45
C LEU A 51 -34.58 32.92 1.41
N GLU A 52 -35.78 32.52 1.84
CA GLU A 52 -36.86 32.04 0.95
C GLU A 52 -37.39 33.17 0.04
N GLN A 53 -37.37 34.41 0.54
CA GLN A 53 -37.78 35.59 -0.21
C GLN A 53 -36.56 36.37 -0.71
N TYR A 54 -36.50 36.66 -2.00
CA TYR A 54 -35.42 37.41 -2.64
C TYR A 54 -35.45 38.91 -2.25
N PRO A 55 -34.28 39.59 -2.23
CA PRO A 55 -32.93 39.10 -2.53
C PRO A 55 -32.20 38.49 -1.31
N ASN A 56 -31.20 37.64 -1.58
CA ASN A 56 -30.27 37.14 -0.57
C ASN A 56 -29.20 38.20 -0.24
N ARG A 57 -28.38 37.96 0.78
CA ARG A 57 -27.36 38.90 1.25
C ARG A 57 -26.00 38.22 1.43
N VAL A 58 -24.95 39.00 1.18
CA VAL A 58 -23.57 38.66 1.52
C VAL A 58 -23.05 39.76 2.43
N GLU A 59 -22.44 39.37 3.54
CA GLU A 59 -21.92 40.30 4.56
C GLU A 59 -20.50 39.91 4.93
N ILE A 60 -19.61 40.90 5.01
CA ILE A 60 -18.25 40.72 5.50
C ILE A 60 -18.19 41.16 6.96
N VAL A 61 -17.78 40.24 7.82
CA VAL A 61 -17.65 40.43 9.26
C VAL A 61 -16.20 40.29 9.69
N GLN A 62 -15.81 41.01 10.75
CA GLN A 62 -14.45 40.98 11.25
C GLN A 62 -14.41 41.02 12.78
N LEU A 63 -13.62 40.14 13.39
CA LEU A 63 -13.35 40.21 14.83
C LEU A 63 -12.45 41.41 15.12
N ASP A 64 -12.90 42.28 16.00
CA ASP A 64 -12.07 43.30 16.63
C ASP A 64 -11.43 42.73 17.90
N GLU A 65 -10.12 42.48 17.84
CA GLU A 65 -9.37 41.88 18.96
C GLU A 65 -9.39 42.75 20.23
N SER A 66 -9.65 44.05 20.12
CA SER A 66 -9.59 44.99 21.24
C SER A 66 -10.78 44.89 22.18
N ASN A 67 -11.97 44.62 21.63
CA ASN A 67 -13.23 44.45 22.37
C ASN A 67 -13.73 43.00 22.39
N GLY A 68 -13.19 42.14 21.53
CA GLY A 68 -13.63 40.75 21.43
C GLY A 68 -15.01 40.59 20.78
N GLU A 69 -15.45 41.55 19.98
CA GLU A 69 -16.72 41.49 19.25
C GLU A 69 -16.48 41.32 17.76
N ILE A 70 -17.32 40.50 17.13
CA ILE A 70 -17.35 40.39 15.68
C ILE A 70 -18.28 41.49 15.17
N ARG A 71 -17.72 42.42 14.39
CA ARG A 71 -18.45 43.54 13.81
C ARG A 71 -18.73 43.28 12.34
N SER A 72 -19.90 43.68 11.89
CA SER A 72 -20.18 43.83 10.48
C SER A 72 -20.03 45.28 10.05
N ASP A 73 -19.54 45.47 8.82
CA ASP A 73 -19.54 46.79 8.18
C ASP A 73 -20.71 46.87 7.20
N PRO A 74 -21.67 47.79 7.40
CA PRO A 74 -22.78 48.00 6.47
C PRO A 74 -22.33 48.29 5.02
N ASN A 75 -21.15 48.89 4.82
CA ASN A 75 -20.60 49.17 3.48
C ASN A 75 -20.08 47.91 2.78
N LEU A 76 -19.83 46.85 3.55
CA LEU A 76 -19.40 45.54 3.08
C LEU A 76 -20.53 44.51 3.11
N SER A 77 -21.78 44.97 3.24
CA SER A 77 -22.99 44.18 3.10
C SER A 77 -23.68 44.52 1.78
N PHE A 78 -24.02 43.53 0.97
CA PHE A 78 -24.62 43.73 -0.35
C PHE A 78 -25.63 42.63 -0.70
N GLU A 79 -26.51 42.93 -1.64
CA GLU A 79 -27.55 42.01 -2.10
C GLU A 79 -27.01 41.02 -3.14
N HIS A 80 -27.51 39.79 -3.08
CA HIS A 80 -27.21 38.72 -4.01
C HIS A 80 -28.52 38.15 -4.58
N PRO A 81 -28.60 37.93 -5.91
CA PRO A 81 -29.86 37.51 -6.53
C PRO A 81 -30.39 36.16 -6.03
N TYR A 82 -29.51 35.23 -5.67
CA TYR A 82 -29.85 33.88 -5.22
C TYR A 82 -29.09 33.47 -3.95
N PRO A 83 -29.52 32.46 -3.18
CA PRO A 83 -28.74 31.95 -2.05
C PRO A 83 -27.37 31.45 -2.53
N PRO A 84 -26.24 32.01 -2.05
CA PRO A 84 -24.94 31.55 -2.51
C PRO A 84 -24.54 30.23 -1.85
N THR A 85 -24.37 29.16 -2.64
CA THR A 85 -24.02 27.81 -2.15
C THR A 85 -22.62 27.73 -1.56
N LYS A 86 -21.70 28.58 -2.02
CA LYS A 86 -20.35 28.72 -1.53
C LYS A 86 -19.86 30.15 -1.71
N THR A 87 -18.94 30.57 -0.86
CA THR A 87 -18.27 31.87 -0.93
C THR A 87 -16.80 31.67 -0.60
N ILE A 88 -15.86 32.26 -1.34
CA ILE A 88 -14.41 32.10 -1.10
C ILE A 88 -13.69 33.39 -1.49
N PHE A 89 -12.80 33.88 -0.62
CA PHE A 89 -11.90 34.98 -0.95
C PHE A 89 -10.77 34.50 -1.88
N ILE A 90 -10.24 35.39 -2.71
CA ILE A 90 -9.03 35.10 -3.48
C ILE A 90 -7.91 34.59 -2.56
N PRO A 91 -7.24 33.46 -2.88
CA PRO A 91 -6.20 32.87 -2.04
C PRO A 91 -4.87 33.62 -2.14
N ASP A 92 -4.88 34.92 -1.83
CA ASP A 92 -3.72 35.80 -1.88
C ASP A 92 -3.32 36.27 -0.47
N LYS A 93 -2.32 35.59 0.11
CA LYS A 93 -1.83 35.89 1.46
C LYS A 93 -0.97 37.15 1.52
N GLU A 94 -0.27 37.47 0.43
CA GLU A 94 0.71 38.57 0.36
C GLU A 94 0.10 39.88 -0.17
N CYS A 95 -1.21 39.88 -0.47
CA CYS A 95 -1.97 41.07 -0.87
C CYS A 95 -1.45 41.73 -2.16
N GLN A 96 -0.98 40.92 -3.11
CA GLN A 96 -0.46 41.36 -4.41
C GLN A 96 -1.58 41.65 -5.42
N ARG A 97 -2.76 41.08 -5.22
CA ARG A 97 -3.93 41.20 -6.08
C ARG A 97 -5.03 42.04 -5.43
N PRO A 98 -5.96 42.58 -6.25
CA PRO A 98 -7.17 43.20 -5.73
C PRO A 98 -7.92 42.26 -4.79
N ASP A 99 -8.56 42.82 -3.76
CA ASP A 99 -9.36 42.05 -2.83
C ASP A 99 -10.64 41.57 -3.54
N LEU A 100 -10.69 40.27 -3.84
CA LEU A 100 -11.79 39.64 -4.56
C LEU A 100 -12.49 38.61 -3.68
N LEU A 101 -13.81 38.57 -3.82
CA LEU A 101 -14.69 37.56 -3.23
C LEU A 101 -15.47 36.88 -4.34
N ALA A 102 -15.44 35.55 -4.40
CA ALA A 102 -16.25 34.77 -5.34
C ALA A 102 -17.48 34.18 -4.64
N THR A 103 -18.61 34.13 -5.34
CA THR A 103 -19.85 33.46 -4.88
C THR A 103 -20.43 32.56 -5.96
N SER A 104 -20.98 31.41 -5.57
CA SER A 104 -21.69 30.49 -6.48
C SER A 104 -23.20 30.52 -6.28
N SER A 105 -23.94 30.55 -7.38
CA SER A 105 -25.39 30.35 -7.43
C SER A 105 -25.79 29.85 -8.82
N ASP A 106 -26.74 30.48 -9.52
CA ASP A 106 -26.92 30.38 -10.98
C ASP A 106 -25.61 30.55 -11.77
N PHE A 107 -24.78 31.52 -11.40
CA PHE A 107 -23.49 31.80 -12.05
C PHE A 107 -22.38 32.04 -11.03
N LEU A 108 -21.12 31.95 -11.49
CA LEU A 108 -19.97 32.34 -10.69
C LEU A 108 -19.82 33.86 -10.75
N ARG A 109 -19.96 34.55 -9.63
CA ARG A 109 -19.80 36.00 -9.54
C ARG A 109 -18.51 36.37 -8.81
N LEU A 110 -17.79 37.33 -9.35
CA LEU A 110 -16.60 37.92 -8.74
C LEU A 110 -16.94 39.33 -8.27
N TRP A 111 -16.75 39.56 -6.98
CA TRP A 111 -16.98 40.83 -6.31
C TRP A 111 -15.63 41.45 -5.96
N ARG A 112 -15.44 42.72 -6.27
CA ARG A 112 -14.27 43.49 -5.85
C ARG A 112 -14.62 44.30 -4.62
N ILE A 113 -13.82 44.13 -3.57
CA ILE A 113 -13.89 44.94 -2.36
C ILE A 113 -12.94 46.12 -2.56
N ALA A 114 -13.44 47.35 -2.39
CA ALA A 114 -12.61 48.53 -2.54
C ALA A 114 -11.51 48.57 -1.45
N ASP A 115 -10.31 49.05 -1.79
CA ASP A 115 -9.16 49.04 -0.88
C ASP A 115 -9.40 49.90 0.38
N ASP A 116 -10.25 50.93 0.25
CA ASP A 116 -10.71 51.81 1.31
C ASP A 116 -11.90 51.27 2.11
N HIS A 117 -12.39 50.06 1.78
CA HIS A 117 -13.55 49.39 2.39
C HIS A 117 -14.86 50.18 2.23
N SER A 118 -14.92 51.11 1.27
CA SER A 118 -16.10 51.97 1.13
C SER A 118 -17.28 51.27 0.46
N ARG A 119 -17.04 50.20 -0.31
CA ARG A 119 -18.07 49.48 -1.09
C ARG A 119 -17.56 48.14 -1.63
N VAL A 120 -18.51 47.28 -1.98
CA VAL A 120 -18.30 46.07 -2.76
C VAL A 120 -18.98 46.22 -4.12
N GLU A 121 -18.24 45.97 -5.20
CA GLU A 121 -18.75 46.08 -6.57
C GLU A 121 -18.72 44.73 -7.29
N LEU A 122 -19.76 44.44 -8.08
CA LEU A 122 -19.73 43.29 -8.98
C LEU A 122 -18.70 43.55 -10.09
N LYS A 123 -17.63 42.76 -10.12
CA LYS A 123 -16.58 42.84 -11.16
C LYS A 123 -17.02 42.09 -12.41
N SER A 124 -17.37 40.82 -12.25
CA SER A 124 -17.66 39.92 -13.38
C SER A 124 -18.71 38.88 -12.99
N CYS A 125 -19.58 38.54 -13.93
CA CYS A 125 -20.52 37.42 -13.83
C CYS A 125 -20.15 36.40 -14.91
N LEU A 126 -19.62 35.25 -14.50
CA LEU A 126 -19.06 34.24 -15.39
C LEU A 126 -20.12 33.18 -15.69
N ASN A 127 -20.52 33.11 -16.96
CA ASN A 127 -21.51 32.18 -17.50
C ASN A 127 -20.93 31.41 -18.68
N SER A 128 -21.12 30.08 -18.70
CA SER A 128 -20.49 29.16 -19.64
C SER A 128 -21.18 29.15 -21.00
N ASN A 129 -22.47 29.54 -21.05
CA ASN A 129 -23.25 29.52 -22.27
C ASN A 129 -23.67 30.94 -22.70
N LYS A 130 -23.18 31.39 -23.86
CA LYS A 130 -23.57 32.69 -24.45
C LYS A 130 -24.90 32.63 -25.21
N ASN A 131 -25.42 31.43 -25.50
CA ASN A 131 -26.55 31.22 -26.42
C ASN A 131 -27.80 30.59 -25.77
N SER A 132 -27.74 30.04 -24.56
CA SER A 132 -28.92 29.54 -23.83
C SER A 132 -29.22 30.43 -22.61
N GLU A 133 -30.50 30.67 -22.35
CA GLU A 133 -30.95 31.33 -21.12
C GLU A 133 -30.83 30.43 -19.88
N PHE A 134 -30.47 29.16 -20.05
CA PHE A 134 -30.39 28.15 -18.99
C PHE A 134 -29.04 27.44 -19.02
N CYS A 135 -28.25 27.64 -17.96
CA CYS A 135 -27.11 26.81 -17.55
C CYS A 135 -27.51 26.10 -16.25
N GLY A 136 -27.01 24.90 -15.99
CA GLY A 136 -27.21 24.26 -14.69
C GLY A 136 -26.67 25.15 -13.56
N PRO A 137 -27.40 25.35 -12.45
CA PRO A 137 -26.90 26.11 -11.33
C PRO A 137 -25.65 25.46 -10.72
N LEU A 138 -24.75 26.30 -10.21
CA LEU A 138 -23.52 25.86 -9.58
C LEU A 138 -23.80 25.28 -8.20
N THR A 139 -23.35 24.06 -7.98
CA THR A 139 -23.46 23.36 -6.70
C THR A 139 -22.35 23.78 -5.74
N SER A 140 -21.15 24.03 -6.25
CA SER A 140 -19.97 24.41 -5.48
C SER A 140 -18.86 24.97 -6.40
N PHE A 141 -17.78 25.45 -5.80
CA PHE A 141 -16.54 25.80 -6.48
C PHE A 141 -15.33 25.73 -5.53
N ASP A 142 -14.13 25.69 -6.09
CA ASP A 142 -12.89 25.87 -5.33
C ASP A 142 -11.90 26.73 -6.11
N TRP A 143 -11.10 27.50 -5.37
CA TRP A 143 -10.09 28.38 -5.93
C TRP A 143 -8.73 27.67 -5.94
N ASN A 144 -8.03 27.70 -7.07
CA ASN A 144 -6.70 27.10 -7.12
C ASN A 144 -5.69 27.95 -6.34
N GLU A 145 -5.24 27.47 -5.18
CA GLU A 145 -4.24 28.17 -4.35
C GLU A 145 -2.86 28.28 -5.03
N ALA A 146 -2.49 27.31 -5.88
CA ALA A 146 -1.22 27.30 -6.58
C ALA A 146 -1.24 28.19 -7.83
N GLU A 147 -2.39 28.31 -8.50
CA GLU A 147 -2.63 29.22 -9.62
C GLU A 147 -3.88 30.09 -9.35
N PRO A 148 -3.78 31.19 -8.57
CA PRO A 148 -4.95 31.99 -8.18
C PRO A 148 -5.70 32.68 -9.32
N ARG A 149 -5.26 32.56 -10.57
CA ARG A 149 -6.04 32.98 -11.74
C ARG A 149 -7.15 31.98 -12.12
N ARG A 150 -7.14 30.77 -11.54
CA ARG A 150 -8.06 29.68 -11.89
C ARG A 150 -9.07 29.37 -10.79
N ILE A 151 -10.32 29.22 -11.20
CA ILE A 151 -11.42 28.73 -10.35
C ILE A 151 -12.05 27.51 -11.04
N GLY A 152 -12.31 26.45 -10.28
CA GLY A 152 -13.08 25.30 -10.76
C GLY A 152 -14.48 25.33 -10.15
N THR A 153 -15.52 25.17 -10.95
CA THR A 153 -16.93 25.15 -10.51
C THR A 153 -17.56 23.80 -10.84
N SER A 154 -18.39 23.27 -9.95
CA SER A 154 -19.24 22.09 -10.17
C SER A 154 -20.70 22.50 -10.40
N SER A 155 -21.44 21.72 -11.18
CA SER A 155 -22.81 22.03 -11.59
C SER A 155 -23.71 20.79 -11.54
N THR A 156 -25.02 21.04 -11.43
CA THR A 156 -26.04 20.00 -11.55
C THR A 156 -26.14 19.43 -12.97
N ASP A 157 -25.54 20.07 -13.96
CA ASP A 157 -25.50 19.59 -15.35
C ASP A 157 -24.44 18.50 -15.62
N THR A 158 -23.90 17.87 -14.57
CA THR A 158 -22.85 16.84 -14.60
C THR A 158 -21.43 17.34 -14.95
N THR A 159 -21.25 18.64 -15.17
CA THR A 159 -19.96 19.20 -15.60
C THR A 159 -19.16 19.88 -14.48
N CYS A 160 -17.84 19.88 -14.67
CA CYS A 160 -16.91 20.78 -13.98
C CYS A 160 -16.35 21.80 -14.99
N THR A 161 -16.47 23.08 -14.67
CA THR A 161 -15.96 24.17 -15.53
C THR A 161 -14.78 24.87 -14.86
N ILE A 162 -13.69 25.02 -15.60
CA ILE A 162 -12.50 25.76 -15.15
C ILE A 162 -12.49 27.12 -15.81
N TRP A 163 -12.40 28.15 -14.98
CA TRP A 163 -12.43 29.55 -15.34
C TRP A 163 -11.04 30.15 -15.22
N ASP A 164 -10.68 30.98 -16.20
CA ASP A 164 -9.58 31.93 -16.06
C ASP A 164 -10.18 33.31 -15.72
N ILE A 165 -9.94 33.77 -14.48
CA ILE A 165 -10.54 35.01 -13.96
C ILE A 165 -9.85 36.27 -14.47
N GLU A 166 -8.62 36.16 -14.98
CA GLU A 166 -7.90 37.29 -15.55
C GLU A 166 -8.39 37.54 -16.99
N ARG A 167 -8.74 36.46 -17.69
CA ARG A 167 -9.34 36.50 -19.04
C ARG A 167 -10.87 36.60 -19.02
N GLU A 168 -11.48 36.38 -17.87
CA GLU A 168 -12.94 36.34 -17.68
C GLU A 168 -13.63 35.39 -18.67
N ALA A 169 -13.00 34.21 -18.86
CA ALA A 169 -13.42 33.24 -19.86
C ALA A 169 -13.29 31.80 -19.34
N VAL A 170 -14.06 30.89 -19.94
CA VAL A 170 -13.91 29.44 -19.74
C VAL A 170 -12.57 29.01 -20.33
N ASP A 171 -11.72 28.40 -19.50
CA ASP A 171 -10.47 27.76 -19.93
C ASP A 171 -10.75 26.34 -20.45
N THR A 172 -11.57 25.58 -19.72
CA THR A 172 -12.04 24.26 -20.16
C THR A 172 -13.32 23.86 -19.42
N GLN A 173 -14.16 23.05 -20.07
CA GLN A 173 -15.32 22.40 -19.45
C GLN A 173 -15.18 20.89 -19.63
N LEU A 174 -15.45 20.13 -18.57
CA LEU A 174 -15.27 18.69 -18.53
C LEU A 174 -16.59 18.05 -18.08
N ILE A 175 -17.02 17.01 -18.80
CA ILE A 175 -18.08 16.12 -18.30
C ILE A 175 -17.44 15.32 -17.18
N ALA A 176 -17.80 15.65 -15.94
CA ALA A 176 -17.09 15.14 -14.79
C ALA A 176 -17.67 13.78 -14.36
N HIS A 177 -19.00 13.68 -14.33
CA HIS A 177 -19.72 12.55 -13.77
C HIS A 177 -20.93 12.17 -14.61
N ASP A 178 -21.55 11.04 -14.28
CA ASP A 178 -22.76 10.56 -14.98
C ASP A 178 -24.06 11.10 -14.35
N LYS A 179 -23.94 11.76 -13.18
CA LYS A 179 -25.00 12.45 -12.44
C LYS A 179 -24.49 13.81 -11.92
N GLU A 180 -25.33 14.53 -11.17
CA GLU A 180 -25.04 15.85 -10.63
C GLU A 180 -23.75 15.88 -9.82
N VAL A 181 -22.88 16.87 -10.07
CA VAL A 181 -21.63 17.05 -9.32
C VAL A 181 -21.91 17.93 -8.12
N PHE A 182 -21.62 17.48 -6.90
CA PHE A 182 -21.95 18.22 -5.68
C PHE A 182 -20.81 19.11 -5.16
N ASP A 183 -19.56 18.68 -5.32
CA ASP A 183 -18.42 19.45 -4.83
C ASP A 183 -17.17 19.24 -5.68
N ILE A 184 -16.24 20.18 -5.58
CA ILE A 184 -14.96 20.22 -6.29
C ILE A 184 -13.88 20.75 -5.34
N ALA A 185 -12.67 20.18 -5.40
CA ALA A 185 -11.53 20.62 -4.61
C ALA A 185 -10.22 20.52 -5.40
N TRP A 186 -9.38 21.56 -5.34
CA TRP A 186 -8.05 21.55 -5.94
C TRP A 186 -7.03 20.82 -5.06
N GLY A 187 -6.25 19.92 -5.65
CA GLY A 187 -5.13 19.23 -4.99
C GLY A 187 -3.77 19.88 -5.23
N GLY A 188 -3.64 20.65 -6.31
CA GLY A 188 -2.39 21.32 -6.67
C GLY A 188 -2.45 22.04 -8.02
N VAL A 189 -1.30 22.15 -8.68
CA VAL A 189 -1.19 22.80 -9.99
C VAL A 189 -1.90 21.95 -11.05
N GLY A 190 -3.02 22.44 -11.57
CA GLY A 190 -3.76 21.77 -12.63
C GLY A 190 -4.40 20.43 -12.26
N VAL A 191 -4.47 20.06 -10.98
CA VAL A 191 -5.13 18.82 -10.54
C VAL A 191 -6.23 19.14 -9.55
N PHE A 192 -7.44 18.65 -9.83
CA PHE A 192 -8.60 18.78 -8.95
C PHE A 192 -9.38 17.48 -8.88
N ALA A 193 -10.26 17.37 -7.90
CA ALA A 193 -11.19 16.25 -7.75
C ALA A 193 -12.61 16.77 -7.61
N SER A 194 -13.56 15.93 -7.98
CA SER A 194 -14.99 16.18 -7.79
C SER A 194 -15.70 14.97 -7.23
N VAL A 195 -16.86 15.22 -6.61
CA VAL A 195 -17.76 14.22 -6.04
C VAL A 195 -19.17 14.42 -6.56
N SER A 196 -19.93 13.33 -6.64
CA SER A 196 -21.19 13.30 -7.39
C SER A 196 -22.26 12.43 -6.76
N ALA A 197 -23.50 12.66 -7.22
CA ALA A 197 -24.66 11.81 -7.00
C ALA A 197 -24.50 10.38 -7.54
N ASP A 198 -23.52 10.13 -8.41
CA ASP A 198 -23.17 8.78 -8.87
C ASP A 198 -22.42 7.95 -7.81
N GLY A 199 -22.06 8.56 -6.68
CA GLY A 199 -21.38 7.89 -5.57
C GLY A 199 -19.88 7.73 -5.77
N SER A 200 -19.28 8.46 -6.72
CA SER A 200 -17.85 8.39 -7.03
C SER A 200 -17.10 9.69 -6.69
N VAL A 201 -15.81 9.52 -6.36
CA VAL A 201 -14.80 10.60 -6.33
C VAL A 201 -13.92 10.44 -7.55
N ARG A 202 -13.85 11.47 -8.40
CA ARG A 202 -13.02 11.47 -9.60
C ARG A 202 -11.94 12.54 -9.51
N VAL A 203 -10.71 12.22 -9.90
CA VAL A 203 -9.58 13.15 -10.04
C VAL A 203 -9.35 13.47 -11.51
N PHE A 204 -9.12 14.75 -11.79
CA PHE A 204 -8.91 15.33 -13.10
C PHE A 204 -7.55 16.02 -13.15
N ASP A 205 -6.80 15.77 -14.21
CA ASP A 205 -5.56 16.47 -14.51
C ASP A 205 -5.77 17.35 -15.73
N LEU A 206 -5.60 18.66 -15.61
CA LEU A 206 -5.80 19.60 -16.71
C LEU A 206 -4.82 19.41 -17.88
N ARG A 207 -3.77 18.62 -17.70
CA ARG A 207 -2.85 18.19 -18.77
C ARG A 207 -3.47 17.08 -19.63
N ASP A 208 -4.37 16.28 -19.05
CA ASP A 208 -5.13 15.22 -19.72
C ASP A 208 -6.64 15.52 -19.60
N LYS A 209 -7.15 16.29 -20.56
CA LYS A 209 -8.55 16.72 -20.58
C LYS A 209 -9.51 15.62 -21.03
N GLU A 210 -9.01 14.48 -21.50
CA GLU A 210 -9.84 13.41 -22.05
C GLU A 210 -10.19 12.35 -21.00
N HIS A 211 -9.38 12.21 -19.95
CA HIS A 211 -9.54 11.16 -18.96
C HIS A 211 -9.62 11.69 -17.52
N SER A 212 -10.60 11.17 -16.78
CA SER A 212 -10.68 11.30 -15.32
C SER A 212 -10.38 9.97 -14.65
N THR A 213 -9.75 9.99 -13.48
CA THR A 213 -9.48 8.77 -12.69
C THR A 213 -10.49 8.64 -11.56
N ILE A 214 -11.24 7.54 -11.50
CA ILE A 214 -12.09 7.23 -10.35
C ILE A 214 -11.20 6.79 -9.19
N ILE A 215 -11.20 7.54 -8.09
CA ILE A 215 -10.39 7.25 -6.89
C ILE A 215 -11.17 6.45 -5.87
N TYR A 216 -12.48 6.63 -5.79
CA TYR A 216 -13.34 5.94 -4.83
C TYR A 216 -14.75 5.85 -5.38
N GLU A 217 -15.41 4.74 -5.11
CA GLU A 217 -16.85 4.55 -5.31
C GLU A 217 -17.41 4.02 -4.00
N SER A 218 -18.59 4.51 -3.62
CA SER A 218 -19.30 4.01 -2.44
C SER A 218 -19.48 2.49 -2.54
N SER A 219 -19.23 1.78 -1.44
CA SER A 219 -19.47 0.33 -1.35
C SER A 219 -20.94 -0.04 -1.53
N GLU A 220 -21.84 0.90 -1.23
CA GLU A 220 -23.28 0.77 -1.45
C GLU A 220 -23.65 1.43 -2.79
N PRO A 221 -24.25 0.68 -3.74
CA PRO A 221 -24.67 1.22 -5.03
C PRO A 221 -25.60 2.43 -4.87
N ASP A 222 -25.49 3.39 -5.79
CA ASP A 222 -26.36 4.58 -5.85
C ASP A 222 -26.36 5.45 -4.57
N THR A 223 -25.31 5.40 -3.75
CA THR A 223 -25.20 6.26 -2.56
C THR A 223 -24.37 7.52 -2.86
N PRO A 224 -24.98 8.72 -2.88
CA PRO A 224 -24.28 9.96 -3.25
C PRO A 224 -23.15 10.38 -2.33
N LEU A 225 -22.14 11.05 -2.89
CA LEU A 225 -21.07 11.73 -2.15
C LEU A 225 -21.22 13.24 -2.29
N VAL A 226 -21.28 13.98 -1.17
CA VAL A 226 -21.79 15.36 -1.15
C VAL A 226 -20.74 16.46 -0.92
N ARG A 227 -19.61 16.12 -0.29
CA ARG A 227 -18.59 17.09 0.11
C ARG A 227 -17.21 16.51 -0.08
N LEU A 228 -16.26 17.36 -0.49
CA LEU A 228 -14.88 16.97 -0.75
C LEU A 228 -13.91 17.95 -0.10
N GLY A 229 -13.02 17.43 0.74
CA GLY A 229 -11.89 18.17 1.28
C GLY A 229 -10.57 17.56 0.79
N TRP A 230 -9.74 18.34 0.10
CA TRP A 230 -8.38 17.93 -0.23
C TRP A 230 -7.39 18.46 0.81
N ASN A 231 -6.53 17.58 1.34
CA ASN A 231 -5.48 17.98 2.27
C ASN A 231 -4.39 18.80 1.56
N LYS A 232 -4.30 20.10 1.89
CA LYS A 232 -3.34 21.02 1.25
C LYS A 232 -1.90 20.84 1.76
N GLN A 233 -1.70 20.24 2.93
CA GLN A 233 -0.36 19.98 3.49
C GLN A 233 0.22 18.66 2.97
N ASP A 234 -0.64 17.66 2.77
CA ASP A 234 -0.28 16.39 2.17
C ASP A 234 -1.29 16.01 1.08
N PRO A 235 -1.02 16.40 -0.18
CA PRO A 235 -1.94 16.19 -1.29
C PRO A 235 -2.24 14.73 -1.61
N ARG A 236 -1.62 13.77 -0.92
CA ARG A 236 -1.94 12.35 -1.06
C ARG A 236 -3.31 12.02 -0.49
N TYR A 237 -3.77 12.79 0.50
CA TYR A 237 -5.00 12.50 1.23
C TYR A 237 -6.14 13.45 0.84
N MET A 238 -7.34 12.90 0.74
CA MET A 238 -8.59 13.64 0.64
C MET A 238 -9.64 12.99 1.52
N ALA A 239 -10.70 13.72 1.83
CA ALA A 239 -11.82 13.20 2.61
C ALA A 239 -13.13 13.55 1.92
N THR A 240 -14.08 12.63 1.97
CA THR A 240 -15.41 12.78 1.40
C THR A 240 -16.48 12.37 2.40
N ILE A 241 -17.68 12.94 2.26
CA ILE A 241 -18.86 12.58 3.04
C ILE A 241 -19.86 11.83 2.17
N ILE A 242 -20.43 10.77 2.73
CA ILE A 242 -21.56 10.05 2.15
C ILE A 242 -22.85 10.74 2.57
N MET A 243 -23.77 10.97 1.64
CA MET A 243 -25.06 11.60 1.91
C MET A 243 -25.81 10.85 3.02
N ASP A 244 -26.45 11.59 3.92
CA ASP A 244 -27.24 11.06 5.05
C ASP A 244 -26.48 10.06 5.95
N SER A 245 -25.15 10.19 6.03
CA SER A 245 -24.29 9.30 6.79
C SER A 245 -23.50 10.01 7.88
N ALA A 246 -23.35 9.34 9.02
CA ALA A 246 -22.46 9.77 10.10
C ALA A 246 -20.97 9.47 9.82
N LYS A 247 -20.66 8.89 8.66
CA LYS A 247 -19.31 8.47 8.30
C LYS A 247 -18.59 9.52 7.47
N VAL A 248 -17.32 9.74 7.79
CA VAL A 248 -16.38 10.46 6.92
C VAL A 248 -15.35 9.48 6.38
N VAL A 249 -15.19 9.46 5.07
CA VAL A 249 -14.29 8.55 4.37
C VAL A 249 -13.02 9.31 4.01
N VAL A 250 -11.87 8.85 4.50
CA VAL A 250 -10.56 9.41 4.16
C VAL A 250 -9.87 8.50 3.16
N LEU A 251 -9.41 9.08 2.05
CA LEU A 251 -8.88 8.40 0.87
C LEU A 251 -7.42 8.77 0.66
N ASP A 252 -6.65 7.84 0.09
CA ASP A 252 -5.29 8.09 -0.43
C ASP A 252 -5.32 7.94 -1.95
N ILE A 253 -4.95 9.00 -2.67
CA ILE A 253 -4.96 9.01 -4.15
C ILE A 253 -4.06 7.93 -4.77
N ARG A 254 -3.10 7.38 -4.00
CA ARG A 254 -2.18 6.33 -4.46
C ARG A 254 -2.79 4.94 -4.35
N PHE A 255 -3.83 4.78 -3.54
CA PHE A 255 -4.53 3.52 -3.28
C PHE A 255 -6.03 3.70 -3.60
N PRO A 256 -6.39 3.83 -4.89
CA PRO A 256 -7.79 3.99 -5.28
C PRO A 256 -8.64 2.79 -4.85
N ALA A 257 -9.95 3.02 -4.75
CA ALA A 257 -11.02 2.11 -4.34
C ALA A 257 -11.10 1.77 -2.84
N LEU A 258 -10.02 1.90 -2.06
CA LEU A 258 -10.04 1.55 -0.63
C LEU A 258 -9.88 2.79 0.26
N PRO A 259 -10.79 3.00 1.23
CA PRO A 259 -10.62 4.06 2.20
C PRO A 259 -9.46 3.72 3.14
N VAL A 260 -8.64 4.73 3.45
CA VAL A 260 -7.54 4.62 4.41
C VAL A 260 -8.11 4.47 5.82
N VAL A 261 -9.16 5.25 6.11
CA VAL A 261 -9.89 5.21 7.38
C VAL A 261 -11.30 5.73 7.17
N GLU A 262 -12.25 5.13 7.90
CA GLU A 262 -13.58 5.68 8.10
C GLU A 262 -13.70 6.26 9.52
N LEU A 263 -14.06 7.53 9.62
CA LEU A 263 -14.29 8.21 10.90
C LEU A 263 -15.78 8.06 11.26
N GLN A 264 -16.08 7.40 12.37
CA GLN A 264 -17.43 6.92 12.70
C GLN A 264 -17.88 7.30 14.14
N ARG A 265 -17.68 8.55 14.56
CA ARG A 265 -18.10 9.03 15.90
C ARG A 265 -19.21 10.07 15.92
N HIS A 266 -19.57 10.62 14.76
CA HIS A 266 -20.78 11.42 14.65
C HIS A 266 -22.02 10.55 14.96
N GLN A 267 -23.05 11.17 15.55
CA GLN A 267 -24.32 10.50 15.89
C GLN A 267 -25.43 10.77 14.87
N ALA A 268 -25.18 11.65 13.91
CA ALA A 268 -26.08 12.02 12.82
C ALA A 268 -25.24 12.37 11.57
N SER A 269 -25.91 12.78 10.49
CA SER A 269 -25.27 13.07 9.21
C SER A 269 -24.19 14.14 9.33
N VAL A 270 -23.08 13.94 8.60
CA VAL A 270 -21.98 14.92 8.55
C VAL A 270 -22.24 15.91 7.42
N ASN A 271 -22.07 17.20 7.66
CA ASN A 271 -22.38 18.27 6.71
C ASN A 271 -21.13 18.94 6.15
N ALA A 272 -20.05 19.00 6.93
CA ALA A 272 -18.87 19.79 6.57
C ALA A 272 -17.55 19.14 7.01
N ILE A 273 -16.50 19.36 6.21
CA ILE A 273 -15.13 18.91 6.45
C ILE A 273 -14.17 20.07 6.22
N ALA A 274 -13.18 20.24 7.10
CA ALA A 274 -12.06 21.15 6.89
C ALA A 274 -10.73 20.52 7.35
N TRP A 275 -9.76 20.44 6.45
CA TRP A 275 -8.39 20.02 6.77
C TRP A 275 -7.64 21.12 7.52
N ALA A 276 -6.79 20.73 8.47
CA ALA A 276 -5.97 21.69 9.20
C ALA A 276 -4.88 22.28 8.29
N PRO A 277 -4.75 23.62 8.19
CA PRO A 277 -3.78 24.24 7.29
C PRO A 277 -2.33 24.16 7.79
N HIS A 278 -2.10 23.74 9.04
CA HIS A 278 -0.77 23.65 9.66
C HIS A 278 -0.33 22.21 9.95
N SER A 279 -1.18 21.21 9.66
CA SER A 279 -0.90 19.81 9.95
C SER A 279 -1.40 18.93 8.81
N SER A 280 -0.57 17.98 8.39
CA SER A 280 -0.98 16.97 7.41
C SER A 280 -1.88 15.88 7.98
N CYS A 281 -2.01 15.78 9.31
CA CYS A 281 -2.72 14.68 9.96
C CYS A 281 -3.92 15.12 10.81
N HIS A 282 -4.34 16.39 10.74
CA HIS A 282 -5.53 16.86 11.45
C HIS A 282 -6.64 17.24 10.48
N ILE A 283 -7.84 16.80 10.79
CA ILE A 283 -9.07 17.12 10.06
C ILE A 283 -10.16 17.46 11.07
N CYS A 284 -11.01 18.42 10.74
CA CYS A 284 -12.20 18.76 11.51
C CYS A 284 -13.44 18.40 10.68
N THR A 285 -14.44 17.82 11.32
CA THR A 285 -15.71 17.42 10.72
C THR A 285 -16.85 17.94 11.58
N ALA A 286 -17.99 18.26 10.98
CA ALA A 286 -19.16 18.74 11.69
C ALA A 286 -20.46 18.28 11.03
N GLY A 287 -21.54 18.12 11.82
CA GLY A 287 -22.79 17.57 11.33
C GLY A 287 -24.03 17.92 12.16
N ASP A 288 -25.11 17.19 11.87
CA ASP A 288 -26.46 17.37 12.46
C ASP A 288 -26.51 17.01 13.94
N ASP A 289 -25.51 16.29 14.46
CA ASP A 289 -25.40 16.01 15.89
C ASP A 289 -24.99 17.24 16.72
N SER A 290 -24.93 18.41 16.08
CA SER A 290 -24.46 19.66 16.67
C SER A 290 -23.01 19.59 17.15
N GLN A 291 -22.22 18.60 16.69
CA GLN A 291 -20.83 18.43 17.09
C GLN A 291 -19.86 18.84 16.00
N ALA A 292 -18.77 19.49 16.41
CA ALA A 292 -17.57 19.64 15.61
C ALA A 292 -16.46 18.78 16.24
N LEU A 293 -16.00 17.77 15.50
CA LEU A 293 -15.00 16.80 15.95
C LEU A 293 -13.68 17.09 15.24
N ILE A 294 -12.57 17.07 15.99
CA ILE A 294 -11.21 17.14 15.45
C ILE A 294 -10.56 15.79 15.61
N TRP A 295 -9.97 15.29 14.53
CA TRP A 295 -9.37 13.97 14.43
C TRP A 295 -7.87 14.08 14.20
N ASP A 296 -7.11 13.16 14.79
CA ASP A 296 -5.70 12.95 14.47
C ASP A 296 -5.56 11.62 13.73
N ILE A 297 -5.23 11.72 12.44
CA ILE A 297 -5.06 10.58 11.55
C ILE A 297 -3.60 10.10 11.46
N SER A 298 -2.68 10.57 12.31
CA SER A 298 -1.29 10.13 12.28
C SER A 298 -1.11 8.63 12.58
N SER A 299 -2.05 8.02 13.30
CA SER A 299 -2.03 6.60 13.69
C SER A 299 -2.61 5.64 12.63
N MET A 300 -2.72 6.07 11.36
CA MET A 300 -3.32 5.39 10.20
C MET A 300 -2.78 3.98 9.81
N GLY A 301 -2.05 3.28 10.69
CA GLY A 301 -1.51 1.93 10.45
C GLY A 301 -1.59 0.97 11.64
N GLN A 302 -2.22 1.36 12.75
CA GLN A 302 -2.50 0.47 13.87
C GLN A 302 -3.98 0.08 13.80
N HIS A 303 -4.29 -1.22 13.74
CA HIS A 303 -5.67 -1.69 13.91
C HIS A 303 -6.12 -1.32 15.32
N VAL A 304 -6.81 -0.19 15.47
CA VAL A 304 -7.46 0.21 16.71
C VAL A 304 -8.83 -0.45 16.74
N GLU A 305 -8.98 -1.45 17.60
CA GLU A 305 -10.25 -2.11 17.88
C GLU A 305 -11.27 -1.04 18.31
N GLY A 306 -12.33 -0.83 17.51
CA GLY A 306 -13.37 0.17 17.78
C GLY A 306 -13.31 1.48 16.98
N GLY A 307 -12.34 1.67 16.08
CA GLY A 307 -12.23 2.87 15.22
C GLY A 307 -11.46 4.03 15.86
N LEU A 308 -11.15 5.07 15.08
CA LEU A 308 -10.42 6.26 15.55
C LEU A 308 -11.32 7.16 16.40
N ASP A 309 -10.81 7.65 17.53
CA ASP A 309 -11.51 8.60 18.41
C ASP A 309 -11.06 10.05 18.14
N PRO A 310 -11.98 11.03 18.21
CA PRO A 310 -11.63 12.43 18.05
C PRO A 310 -10.80 12.92 19.25
N ILE A 311 -9.79 13.76 18.96
CA ILE A 311 -8.92 14.36 19.98
C ILE A 311 -9.61 15.49 20.75
N LEU A 312 -10.55 16.17 20.08
CA LEU A 312 -11.36 17.26 20.59
C LEU A 312 -12.77 17.17 20.01
N ALA A 313 -13.76 17.49 20.83
CA ALA A 313 -15.16 17.63 20.43
C ALA A 313 -15.67 18.97 20.97
N TYR A 314 -16.40 19.70 20.14
CA TYR A 314 -17.13 20.90 20.49
C TYR A 314 -18.61 20.68 20.19
N THR A 315 -19.51 21.16 21.04
CA THR A 315 -20.96 21.04 20.85
C THR A 315 -21.55 22.44 20.68
N ALA A 316 -22.14 22.68 19.52
CA ALA A 316 -22.87 23.88 19.18
C ALA A 316 -24.31 23.83 19.73
N GLY A 317 -25.03 24.95 19.61
CA GLY A 317 -26.44 25.04 20.05
C GLY A 317 -27.46 24.48 19.04
N ALA A 318 -27.01 24.10 17.84
CA ALA A 318 -27.82 23.55 16.76
C ALA A 318 -26.91 22.80 15.76
N GLU A 319 -27.54 22.17 14.76
CA GLU A 319 -26.92 21.48 13.63
C GLU A 319 -25.88 22.38 12.94
N ILE A 320 -24.66 21.85 12.75
CA ILE A 320 -23.57 22.63 12.17
C ILE A 320 -23.58 22.42 10.65
N GLU A 321 -23.91 23.48 9.92
CA GLU A 321 -24.06 23.47 8.46
C GLU A 321 -22.74 23.73 7.73
N GLN A 322 -21.90 24.60 8.30
CA GLN A 322 -20.65 25.02 7.69
C GLN A 322 -19.50 24.99 8.70
N LEU A 323 -18.32 24.62 8.20
CA LEU A 323 -17.09 24.52 8.95
C LEU A 323 -15.92 25.00 8.08
N GLN A 324 -15.10 25.91 8.59
CA GLN A 324 -13.92 26.41 7.88
C GLN A 324 -12.73 26.64 8.82
N TRP A 325 -11.58 26.08 8.48
CA TRP A 325 -10.32 26.29 9.21
C TRP A 325 -9.57 27.49 8.61
N SER A 326 -9.16 28.45 9.45
CA SER A 326 -8.44 29.62 8.96
C SER A 326 -7.01 29.28 8.52
N SER A 327 -6.68 29.52 7.25
CA SER A 327 -5.33 29.31 6.71
C SER A 327 -4.34 30.44 7.05
N SER A 328 -4.84 31.64 7.33
CA SER A 328 -4.05 32.78 7.82
C SER A 328 -3.81 32.68 9.32
N GLN A 329 -4.71 32.02 10.06
CA GLN A 329 -4.67 31.92 11.51
C GLN A 329 -4.96 30.47 11.96
N PRO A 330 -3.97 29.57 11.88
CA PRO A 330 -4.19 28.13 11.99
C PRO A 330 -4.71 27.64 13.35
N ASP A 331 -4.73 28.49 14.38
CA ASP A 331 -5.32 28.20 15.68
C ASP A 331 -6.85 28.40 15.69
N TRP A 332 -7.48 28.85 14.60
CA TRP A 332 -8.88 29.25 14.59
C TRP A 332 -9.72 28.46 13.60
N VAL A 333 -10.88 28.00 14.08
CA VAL A 333 -11.91 27.30 13.30
C VAL A 333 -13.19 28.13 13.40
N ALA A 334 -13.87 28.34 12.27
CA ALA A 334 -15.20 28.91 12.23
C ALA A 334 -16.23 27.79 12.02
N ILE A 335 -17.35 27.90 12.72
CA ILE A 335 -18.56 27.11 12.49
C ILE A 335 -19.76 28.04 12.31
N ALA A 336 -20.69 27.66 11.45
CA ALA A 336 -21.98 28.33 11.34
C ALA A 336 -23.12 27.33 11.55
N PHE A 337 -24.12 27.75 12.33
CA PHE A 337 -25.30 26.97 12.63
C PHE A 337 -26.48 27.93 12.82
N SER A 338 -27.60 27.67 12.15
CA SER A 338 -28.76 28.56 12.15
C SER A 338 -28.37 30.01 11.78
N THR A 339 -28.63 30.98 12.65
CA THR A 339 -28.27 32.40 12.47
C THR A 339 -26.91 32.78 13.06
N LYS A 340 -26.17 31.82 13.66
CA LYS A 340 -24.97 32.12 14.45
C LYS A 340 -23.71 31.69 13.73
N LEU A 341 -22.73 32.59 13.75
CA LEU A 341 -21.33 32.32 13.40
C LEU A 341 -20.53 32.26 14.71
N GLN A 342 -19.79 31.19 14.92
CA GLN A 342 -18.83 31.10 16.01
C GLN A 342 -17.42 30.86 15.49
N ILE A 343 -16.46 31.59 16.05
CA ILE A 343 -15.04 31.35 15.83
C ILE A 343 -14.43 30.83 17.13
N LEU A 344 -13.78 29.67 17.01
CA LEU A 344 -13.31 28.84 18.11
C LEU A 344 -11.78 28.79 18.03
N ARG A 345 -11.12 29.01 19.17
CA ARG A 345 -9.68 28.82 19.27
C ARG A 345 -9.32 27.37 19.60
N VAL A 346 -8.61 26.72 18.70
CA VAL A 346 -8.07 25.36 18.87
C VAL A 346 -6.60 25.47 19.29
N SER A 347 -6.31 25.30 20.58
CA SER A 347 -4.94 25.42 21.11
C SER A 347 -4.06 24.21 20.77
N ILE A 348 -3.02 24.45 19.95
CA ILE A 348 -1.97 23.46 19.57
C ILE A 348 -1.24 22.88 20.80
N LYS A 349 -1.12 23.65 21.91
CA LYS A 349 -0.53 23.16 23.17
C LYS A 349 -1.42 22.13 23.89
N SER A 350 -2.74 22.24 23.73
CA SER A 350 -3.71 21.30 24.31
C SER A 350 -3.69 19.95 23.58
N MET A 351 -3.53 19.97 22.25
CA MET A 351 -3.40 18.76 21.41
C MET A 351 -2.13 17.96 21.75
N ARG A 352 -0.99 18.62 22.04
CA ARG A 352 0.25 17.95 22.50
C ARG A 352 0.19 17.46 23.96
N LYS A 353 -0.63 18.09 24.82
CA LYS A 353 -0.70 17.74 26.25
C LYS A 353 -1.38 16.39 26.49
N LYS A 354 -2.42 16.01 25.72
CA LYS A 354 -3.09 14.71 25.86
C LYS A 354 -2.22 13.52 25.46
N VAL A 355 -1.36 13.67 24.45
CA VAL A 355 -0.38 12.64 24.05
C VAL A 355 0.66 12.39 25.16
N LEU A 356 1.04 13.42 25.90
CA LEU A 356 1.93 13.29 27.06
C LEU A 356 1.21 12.82 28.34
N GLN A 357 -0.09 13.12 28.49
CA GLN A 357 -0.87 12.73 29.66
C GLN A 357 -1.22 11.23 29.67
N LEU A 358 -1.45 10.63 28.49
CA LEU A 358 -1.55 9.18 28.30
C LEU A 358 -0.21 8.47 28.57
N GLY A 359 0.91 9.09 28.17
CA GLY A 359 2.26 8.62 28.50
C GLY A 359 2.57 8.63 30.00
N SER A 360 2.06 9.62 30.75
CA SER A 360 2.20 9.66 32.21
C SER A 360 1.30 8.67 32.94
N TYR A 361 0.13 8.32 32.39
CA TYR A 361 -0.77 7.31 32.97
C TYR A 361 -0.16 5.91 32.88
N PHE A 362 0.51 5.59 31.76
CA PHE A 362 1.28 4.35 31.61
C PHE A 362 2.54 4.34 32.50
N ARG A 363 3.18 5.49 32.74
CA ARG A 363 4.34 5.60 33.64
C ARG A 363 3.98 5.38 35.11
N GLN A 364 2.78 5.74 35.51
CA GLN A 364 2.32 5.61 36.89
C GLN A 364 1.89 4.17 37.22
N ILE A 365 1.34 3.43 36.24
CA ILE A 365 1.09 1.98 36.38
C ILE A 365 2.41 1.19 36.40
N TYR A 366 3.46 1.68 35.72
CA TYR A 366 4.78 1.03 35.67
C TYR A 366 5.63 1.21 36.94
N GLN A 367 5.30 2.18 37.81
CA GLN A 367 6.05 2.45 39.06
C GLN A 367 5.50 1.69 40.28
N ASP A 368 4.28 1.17 40.22
CA ASP A 368 3.62 0.49 41.35
C ASP A 368 3.66 -1.05 41.27
N THR A 369 4.49 -1.63 40.39
CA THR A 369 4.68 -3.10 40.31
C THR A 369 6.02 -3.49 40.97
N PRO A 370 6.07 -4.42 41.95
CA PRO A 370 7.30 -4.78 42.62
C PRO A 370 8.34 -5.36 41.65
N GLN A 371 9.56 -4.85 41.72
CA GLN A 371 10.72 -5.32 40.96
C GLN A 371 11.01 -6.80 41.24
N GLN A 372 10.62 -7.68 40.32
CA GLN A 372 11.37 -8.89 40.03
C GLN A 372 11.23 -9.23 38.55
N SER A 373 12.38 -9.32 37.88
CA SER A 373 12.61 -9.69 36.47
C SER A 373 12.03 -8.78 35.39
N ILE A 374 12.88 -7.95 34.78
CA ILE A 374 13.19 -7.94 33.33
C ILE A 374 14.30 -6.90 33.08
N GLY A 375 15.39 -7.35 32.44
CA GLY A 375 16.45 -6.51 31.89
C GLY A 375 16.34 -6.40 30.37
N TYR A 376 16.81 -5.26 29.85
CA TYR A 376 17.06 -4.87 28.45
C TYR A 376 15.83 -4.64 27.55
N LEU A 377 15.70 -3.60 26.71
CA LEU A 377 16.37 -2.30 26.51
C LEU A 377 15.47 -1.53 25.50
N VAL A 378 15.04 -0.30 25.79
CA VAL A 378 14.66 0.69 24.76
C VAL A 378 15.19 2.06 25.19
N VAL A 379 16.32 2.47 24.61
CA VAL A 379 16.75 3.87 24.60
C VAL A 379 16.14 4.51 23.35
N MET A 380 15.08 5.29 23.59
CA MET A 380 14.45 6.15 22.59
C MET A 380 15.35 7.34 22.25
N ALA A 381 15.51 7.60 20.96
CA ALA A 381 16.02 8.85 20.43
C ALA A 381 15.10 10.02 20.85
N GLN A 382 15.68 11.05 21.46
CA GLN A 382 15.08 12.38 21.54
C GLN A 382 15.42 13.18 20.26
N PRO A 383 14.50 13.98 19.71
CA PRO A 383 14.85 14.98 18.72
C PRO A 383 15.46 16.20 19.43
N CYS A 384 16.75 16.44 19.20
CA CYS A 384 17.42 17.66 19.64
C CYS A 384 17.10 18.80 18.67
N LYS A 385 16.68 19.93 19.23
CA LYS A 385 16.59 21.23 18.55
C LYS A 385 17.97 21.88 18.57
N ASP A 386 18.17 22.75 17.58
CA ASP A 386 19.21 23.77 17.43
C ASP A 386 20.44 23.35 16.60
N GLY A 387 20.68 24.15 15.56
CA GLY A 387 21.68 23.90 14.53
C GLY A 387 23.10 24.19 15.01
N LEU A 388 24.02 23.30 14.62
CA LEU A 388 25.45 23.53 14.59
C LEU A 388 26.06 22.84 13.36
N SER A 389 27.10 23.48 12.85
CA SER A 389 27.78 23.32 11.56
C SER A 389 28.43 21.97 11.28
N SER A 390 28.73 21.75 9.99
CA SER A 390 29.53 20.65 9.44
C SER A 390 30.92 20.49 10.10
N GLN A 391 31.06 19.49 10.97
CA GLN A 391 32.29 18.70 11.22
C GLN A 391 31.97 17.67 12.32
N ASN A 392 32.52 16.46 12.20
CA ASN A 392 32.39 15.27 13.08
C ASN A 392 31.38 14.18 12.64
N ILE A 393 31.63 13.58 11.47
CA ILE A 393 31.23 12.20 11.18
C ILE A 393 32.48 11.34 11.30
N SER A 394 32.76 10.78 12.49
CA SER A 394 33.76 9.71 12.65
C SER A 394 33.78 9.06 14.04
N THR A 395 32.65 8.75 14.69
CA THR A 395 32.67 7.87 15.87
C THR A 395 31.29 7.27 16.15
N LEU A 396 30.95 6.13 15.52
CA LEU A 396 29.93 5.16 15.98
C LEU A 396 29.92 3.92 15.06
N VAL A 397 31.04 3.22 15.03
CA VAL A 397 31.15 1.82 14.60
C VAL A 397 32.03 1.12 15.63
N GLN A 398 31.41 0.39 16.55
CA GLN A 398 31.96 -0.75 17.31
C GLN A 398 31.10 -0.93 18.58
N LEU A 399 30.31 -2.01 18.62
CA LEU A 399 30.27 -3.01 19.70
C LEU A 399 29.03 -3.88 19.53
N SER A 400 29.27 -5.00 18.84
CA SER A 400 28.41 -6.18 18.74
C SER A 400 28.74 -7.18 19.87
N ASN A 401 27.81 -8.13 20.06
CA ASN A 401 28.00 -9.49 20.61
C ASN A 401 27.77 -9.70 22.12
N SER A 402 26.66 -10.37 22.47
CA SER A 402 26.68 -11.64 23.22
C SER A 402 25.28 -12.26 23.38
N SER A 403 25.20 -13.56 23.13
CA SER A 403 24.08 -14.52 23.24
C SER A 403 23.72 -14.90 24.69
N PHE A 404 22.49 -15.37 24.99
CA PHE A 404 22.10 -16.45 25.97
C PHE A 404 20.55 -16.55 26.23
N PRO A 405 19.98 -17.66 26.79
CA PRO A 405 18.73 -18.30 26.29
C PRO A 405 17.57 -18.59 27.32
N ILE A 406 16.35 -18.86 26.79
CA ILE A 406 15.35 -19.95 27.11
C ILE A 406 14.40 -19.91 28.38
N LEU A 407 13.07 -20.10 28.07
CA LEU A 407 11.91 -20.79 28.75
C LEU A 407 10.79 -20.03 29.53
N PRO A 408 9.52 -20.56 29.50
CA PRO A 408 8.26 -19.87 29.80
C PRO A 408 7.68 -20.20 31.20
N LEU A 409 6.85 -19.32 31.76
CA LEU A 409 6.04 -19.61 32.96
C LEU A 409 4.60 -19.10 32.83
N SER A 410 3.68 -20.02 33.11
CA SER A 410 2.21 -19.91 33.09
C SER A 410 1.64 -19.31 34.38
N ALA A 411 0.45 -18.73 34.25
CA ALA A 411 -0.35 -18.12 35.31
C ALA A 411 -0.66 -19.07 36.49
N SER A 412 -0.23 -18.70 37.70
CA SER A 412 -0.90 -19.03 38.98
C SER A 412 -0.10 -18.54 40.19
N THR A 413 0.12 -17.24 40.38
CA THR A 413 0.45 -16.71 41.72
C THR A 413 0.22 -15.21 41.81
N LEU A 414 -0.80 -14.78 42.57
CA LEU A 414 -0.78 -13.69 43.57
C LEU A 414 -2.20 -13.18 43.84
N LEU A 415 -2.90 -13.93 44.68
CA LEU A 415 -3.93 -13.42 45.58
C LEU A 415 -3.24 -12.95 46.87
N SER A 416 -3.82 -11.92 47.49
CA SER A 416 -3.52 -11.32 48.81
C SER A 416 -2.49 -10.19 48.88
N ALA A 417 -2.98 -8.94 48.86
CA ALA A 417 -2.95 -8.04 50.03
C ALA A 417 -3.57 -6.68 49.66
N SER A 418 -4.60 -6.30 50.41
CA SER A 418 -5.42 -5.11 50.30
C SER A 418 -4.75 -3.85 50.87
N SER A 419 -4.94 -2.70 50.21
CA SER A 419 -5.07 -1.41 50.91
C SER A 419 -6.12 -0.53 50.23
N ALA A 420 -7.13 -0.19 51.01
CA ALA A 420 -8.32 0.54 50.60
C ALA A 420 -8.04 2.04 50.54
N THR A 421 -7.91 2.61 49.33
CA THR A 421 -8.10 4.06 49.12
C THR A 421 -8.54 4.43 47.70
N LEU A 422 -9.07 3.46 46.93
CA LEU A 422 -9.69 3.71 45.61
C LEU A 422 -11.19 3.42 45.57
N TYR A 423 -11.76 2.89 46.65
CA TYR A 423 -13.17 2.49 46.72
C TYR A 423 -14.14 3.64 47.10
N ASN A 424 -13.62 4.78 47.58
CA ASN A 424 -14.45 5.92 48.04
C ASN A 424 -14.49 7.13 47.08
N LYS A 425 -14.07 6.98 45.82
CA LYS A 425 -14.24 8.04 44.79
C LYS A 425 -15.06 7.61 43.57
N LEU A 426 -15.55 6.37 43.53
CA LEU A 426 -16.36 5.84 42.41
C LEU A 426 -17.85 5.63 42.76
N LEU A 427 -18.31 6.19 43.88
CA LEU A 427 -19.68 5.99 44.41
C LEU A 427 -20.52 7.28 44.43
N SER A 428 -20.26 8.23 43.53
CA SER A 428 -21.07 9.46 43.39
C SER A 428 -21.52 9.79 41.96
N LEU A 429 -21.57 8.83 41.03
CA LEU A 429 -22.04 9.13 39.67
C LEU A 429 -22.92 8.06 39.00
N VAL A 430 -23.49 7.13 39.77
CA VAL A 430 -24.54 6.22 39.27
C VAL A 430 -25.65 6.10 40.31
N ALA A 431 -26.58 7.05 40.27
CA ALA A 431 -28.01 6.88 40.59
C ALA A 431 -28.68 8.27 40.62
N MET A 432 -29.32 8.68 39.53
CA MET A 432 -30.61 9.37 39.53
C MET A 432 -31.05 9.64 38.09
N ALA A 433 -31.97 8.80 37.60
CA ALA A 433 -33.21 9.17 36.91
C ALA A 433 -33.59 8.14 35.82
N SER A 434 -34.28 7.08 36.26
CA SER A 434 -35.30 6.39 35.46
C SER A 434 -36.64 6.61 36.15
N ALA A 435 -37.65 7.10 35.42
CA ALA A 435 -39.07 6.89 35.68
C ALA A 435 -39.86 7.23 34.39
N THR A 436 -40.15 6.24 33.54
CA THR A 436 -41.42 5.47 33.40
C THR A 436 -42.44 6.06 32.43
N PHE A 437 -42.81 5.30 31.39
CA PHE A 437 -44.20 4.91 31.07
C PHE A 437 -44.18 3.60 30.23
N SER A 438 -45.32 2.90 30.19
CA SER A 438 -45.46 1.44 30.22
C SER A 438 -46.32 0.88 29.07
N VAL A 439 -46.26 -0.46 28.89
CA VAL A 439 -47.15 -1.40 28.15
C VAL A 439 -47.03 -1.35 26.61
N ALA A 440 -46.83 -2.44 25.84
CA ALA A 440 -47.48 -3.77 25.82
C ALA A 440 -46.61 -4.84 25.13
N LYS A 441 -46.79 -6.12 25.52
CA LYS A 441 -46.42 -7.34 24.77
C LYS A 441 -47.63 -7.86 23.98
N PRO A 442 -47.44 -8.69 22.94
CA PRO A 442 -47.61 -10.13 23.15
C PRO A 442 -46.52 -11.03 22.51
N SER A 443 -46.53 -12.24 23.04
CA SER A 443 -45.70 -13.43 22.86
C SER A 443 -45.85 -14.18 21.52
N LEU A 444 -44.84 -14.99 21.16
CA LEU A 444 -45.02 -16.40 20.74
C LEU A 444 -43.73 -17.22 20.89
N GLN A 445 -43.92 -18.54 21.05
CA GLN A 445 -43.09 -19.54 21.72
C GLN A 445 -42.06 -20.27 20.84
N GLY A 446 -41.02 -20.80 21.50
CA GLY A 446 -40.64 -22.23 21.44
C GLY A 446 -39.48 -22.63 20.51
N PHE A 447 -38.34 -23.05 21.05
CA PHE A 447 -38.05 -24.43 21.46
C PHE A 447 -36.61 -24.56 22.00
N SER A 448 -36.44 -25.52 22.91
CA SER A 448 -35.29 -25.77 23.79
C SER A 448 -34.32 -26.82 23.25
N GLU A 449 -33.04 -26.63 23.60
CA GLU A 449 -32.03 -27.59 24.06
C GLU A 449 -31.74 -28.90 23.28
N PHE A 450 -30.46 -29.08 22.93
CA PHE A 450 -29.72 -30.27 23.37
C PHE A 450 -28.22 -29.97 23.52
N SER A 451 -27.72 -30.11 24.75
CA SER A 451 -26.32 -29.98 25.16
C SER A 451 -25.66 -31.36 25.31
N GLY A 452 -24.38 -31.50 24.93
CA GLY A 452 -23.63 -32.74 25.19
C GLY A 452 -22.14 -32.69 24.84
N LEU A 453 -21.35 -31.93 25.62
CA LEU A 453 -20.01 -32.28 26.16
C LEU A 453 -18.90 -32.87 25.23
N ARG A 454 -17.83 -32.11 24.95
CA ARG A 454 -16.48 -32.22 25.61
C ARG A 454 -15.37 -31.46 24.86
N ASN A 455 -14.61 -30.69 25.64
CA ASN A 455 -13.32 -30.10 25.31
C ASN A 455 -12.30 -31.17 24.88
N SER A 456 -11.57 -30.90 23.80
CA SER A 456 -10.18 -31.36 23.65
C SER A 456 -9.37 -30.28 22.92
N SER A 457 -8.23 -29.98 23.54
CA SER A 457 -7.28 -28.91 23.28
C SER A 457 -6.48 -29.11 21.99
N ALA A 458 -6.27 -28.01 21.28
CA ALA A 458 -5.37 -27.87 20.15
C ALA A 458 -3.89 -28.14 20.54
N LEU A 459 -3.19 -28.87 19.67
CA LEU A 459 -1.75 -29.14 19.72
C LEU A 459 -1.01 -28.17 18.80
N PRO A 460 0.07 -27.50 19.24
CA PRO A 460 1.06 -26.91 18.35
C PRO A 460 2.27 -27.85 18.16
N PHE A 461 2.71 -28.02 16.92
CA PHE A 461 3.89 -28.81 16.55
C PHE A 461 5.18 -28.03 16.87
N ALA A 462 6.01 -28.59 17.76
CA ALA A 462 7.34 -28.10 18.10
C ALA A 462 8.45 -28.98 17.47
N LYS A 463 9.49 -28.33 16.96
CA LYS A 463 10.75 -28.91 16.46
C LYS A 463 11.50 -29.65 17.58
N LYS A 464 11.95 -30.88 17.30
CA LYS A 464 12.93 -31.62 18.12
C LYS A 464 14.35 -31.30 17.64
N SER A 465 15.17 -30.73 18.53
CA SER A 465 16.63 -30.76 18.46
C SER A 465 17.15 -31.62 19.62
N SER A 466 17.91 -32.68 19.32
CA SER A 466 18.66 -33.44 20.31
C SER A 466 20.07 -32.90 20.40
N SER A 467 20.42 -32.33 21.55
CA SER A 467 21.78 -31.99 21.96
C SER A 467 22.21 -32.96 23.05
N ASP A 468 23.25 -33.75 22.79
CA ASP A 468 24.08 -34.39 23.81
C ASP A 468 25.52 -34.37 23.31
N GLU A 469 26.33 -33.46 23.87
CA GLU A 469 27.59 -33.79 24.57
C GLU A 469 28.43 -32.53 24.77
N PHE A 470 28.43 -32.05 26.01
CA PHE A 470 29.26 -30.97 26.52
C PHE A 470 30.13 -31.54 27.64
N VAL A 471 31.26 -32.19 27.34
CA VAL A 471 32.42 -32.30 28.24
C VAL A 471 33.70 -32.58 27.42
N SER A 472 34.57 -31.59 27.26
CA SER A 472 35.95 -31.65 27.77
C SER A 472 36.78 -30.44 27.30
N PHE A 473 37.47 -29.86 28.27
CA PHE A 473 38.22 -28.61 28.22
C PHE A 473 39.72 -28.94 28.25
N VAL A 474 40.53 -28.13 27.55
CA VAL A 474 42.00 -27.94 27.65
C VAL A 474 42.94 -29.06 27.15
N SER A 475 43.67 -28.78 26.07
CA SER A 475 45.12 -28.52 26.19
C SER A 475 45.74 -28.17 24.83
N PHE A 476 46.62 -27.17 24.90
CA PHE A 476 47.44 -26.67 23.82
C PHE A 476 48.68 -27.56 23.66
N GLN A 477 49.19 -27.59 22.43
CA GLN A 477 50.60 -27.77 22.04
C GLN A 477 51.17 -29.16 21.68
N THR A 478 51.86 -29.10 20.54
CA THR A 478 53.04 -29.84 20.05
C THR A 478 52.85 -31.12 19.23
N SER A 479 53.40 -31.02 18.02
CA SER A 479 53.61 -32.05 17.02
C SER A 479 54.57 -33.13 17.50
N ALA A 480 54.29 -34.39 17.13
CA ALA A 480 55.31 -35.41 16.94
C ALA A 480 54.88 -36.37 15.83
N MET A 481 55.79 -36.59 14.89
CA MET A 481 55.70 -37.56 13.80
C MET A 481 55.56 -39.00 14.35
N GLY A 482 54.73 -39.82 13.70
CA GLY A 482 54.64 -41.25 13.97
C GLY A 482 53.86 -41.97 12.87
N SER A 483 54.59 -42.57 11.96
CA SER A 483 54.15 -43.32 10.78
C SER A 483 53.24 -44.51 11.08
N ASN A 484 52.04 -44.52 10.49
CA ASN A 484 51.42 -45.68 9.81
C ASN A 484 50.04 -45.28 9.27
N GLY A 485 50.01 -44.70 8.07
CA GLY A 485 48.78 -44.35 7.37
C GLY A 485 48.43 -45.40 6.34
N GLY A 486 47.58 -46.35 6.70
CA GLY A 486 46.83 -47.14 5.72
C GLY A 486 45.91 -46.21 4.93
N TYR A 487 46.12 -46.11 3.62
CA TYR A 487 45.26 -45.36 2.71
C TYR A 487 43.83 -45.88 2.78
N ARG A 488 42.94 -45.15 3.48
CA ARG A 488 41.51 -45.21 3.17
C ARG A 488 41.28 -44.34 1.95
N LYS A 489 41.13 -44.97 0.78
CA LYS A 489 40.53 -44.33 -0.40
C LYS A 489 39.12 -43.89 0.01
N GLY A 490 38.97 -42.62 0.37
CA GLY A 490 37.66 -41.97 0.32
C GLY A 490 37.23 -41.99 -1.13
N VAL A 491 36.02 -42.49 -1.40
CA VAL A 491 35.38 -42.33 -2.70
C VAL A 491 35.05 -40.84 -2.82
N THR A 492 35.95 -40.06 -3.40
CA THR A 492 35.62 -38.71 -3.89
C THR A 492 34.82 -38.90 -5.16
N GLU A 493 33.48 -38.80 -5.07
CA GLU A 493 32.66 -38.58 -6.26
C GLU A 493 33.17 -37.30 -6.94
N ALA A 494 33.57 -37.40 -8.19
CA ALA A 494 34.07 -36.27 -8.95
C ALA A 494 32.89 -35.33 -9.25
N LYS A 495 32.90 -34.12 -8.68
CA LYS A 495 31.91 -33.10 -8.98
C LYS A 495 32.22 -32.45 -10.32
N ILE A 496 31.19 -32.16 -11.11
CA ILE A 496 31.37 -31.43 -12.37
C ILE A 496 31.48 -29.92 -12.10
N LYS A 497 32.35 -29.24 -12.83
CA LYS A 497 32.56 -27.80 -12.67
C LYS A 497 31.49 -27.01 -13.41
N VAL A 498 30.74 -26.19 -12.66
CA VAL A 498 29.63 -25.41 -13.16
C VAL A 498 29.96 -23.92 -13.19
N ALA A 499 29.66 -23.28 -14.32
CA ALA A 499 29.67 -21.84 -14.47
C ALA A 499 28.24 -21.28 -14.57
N ILE A 500 28.00 -20.11 -13.97
CA ILE A 500 26.74 -19.38 -14.15
C ILE A 500 27.01 -18.20 -15.07
N ASN A 501 26.39 -18.18 -16.25
CA ASN A 501 26.45 -17.04 -17.17
C ASN A 501 25.21 -16.16 -17.00
N GLY A 502 25.40 -14.93 -16.51
CA GLY A 502 24.29 -14.02 -16.22
C GLY A 502 23.78 -14.19 -14.79
N PHE A 503 24.35 -13.43 -13.85
CA PHE A 503 23.99 -13.47 -12.43
C PHE A 503 22.76 -12.59 -12.09
N GLY A 504 21.75 -12.66 -12.95
CA GLY A 504 20.45 -12.03 -12.78
C GLY A 504 19.56 -12.78 -11.78
N ARG A 505 18.25 -12.65 -11.93
CA ARG A 505 17.28 -13.27 -11.01
C ARG A 505 17.43 -14.79 -10.93
N ILE A 506 17.42 -15.49 -12.08
CA ILE A 506 17.51 -16.96 -12.11
C ILE A 506 18.93 -17.43 -11.74
N GLY A 507 19.99 -16.75 -12.19
CA GLY A 507 21.36 -17.13 -11.82
C GLY A 507 21.61 -17.08 -10.30
N ARG A 508 21.09 -16.06 -9.61
CA ARG A 508 21.19 -15.97 -8.14
C ARG A 508 20.35 -17.04 -7.44
N ASN A 509 19.14 -17.30 -7.92
CA ASN A 509 18.30 -18.34 -7.35
C ASN A 509 18.85 -19.74 -7.58
N PHE A 510 19.45 -20.03 -8.76
CA PHE A 510 20.17 -21.27 -9.00
C PHE A 510 21.25 -21.50 -7.94
N LEU A 511 22.06 -20.47 -7.62
CA LEU A 511 23.08 -20.58 -6.58
C LEU A 511 22.45 -20.85 -5.21
N ARG A 512 21.38 -20.14 -4.83
CA ARG A 512 20.67 -20.37 -3.56
C ARG A 512 20.11 -21.79 -3.46
N CYS A 513 19.44 -22.28 -4.51
CA CYS A 513 18.89 -23.62 -4.57
C CYS A 513 19.98 -24.69 -4.51
N TRP A 514 21.07 -24.52 -5.27
CA TRP A 514 22.22 -25.42 -5.25
C TRP A 514 22.89 -25.45 -3.86
N HIS A 515 23.09 -24.28 -3.24
CA HIS A 515 23.69 -24.17 -1.90
C HIS A 515 22.86 -24.88 -0.82
N GLY A 516 21.53 -24.90 -0.98
CA GLY A 516 20.63 -25.63 -0.08
C GLY A 516 20.75 -27.16 -0.17
N ARG A 517 21.45 -27.71 -1.17
CA ARG A 517 21.61 -29.16 -1.38
C ARG A 517 22.92 -29.65 -0.77
N LYS A 518 22.83 -30.61 0.17
CA LYS A 518 24.00 -31.18 0.86
C LYS A 518 24.90 -32.02 -0.06
N ASP A 519 24.28 -32.81 -0.93
CA ASP A 519 24.96 -33.84 -1.74
C ASP A 519 24.81 -33.58 -3.25
N SER A 520 24.95 -32.33 -3.70
CA SER A 520 24.90 -32.04 -5.14
C SER A 520 26.19 -32.48 -5.84
N PRO A 521 26.10 -33.16 -7.01
CA PRO A 521 27.24 -33.49 -7.88
C PRO A 521 27.82 -32.27 -8.60
N LEU A 522 27.22 -31.09 -8.41
CA LEU A 522 27.65 -29.84 -9.04
C LEU A 522 28.63 -29.10 -8.15
N ASP A 523 29.67 -28.56 -8.76
CA ASP A 523 30.63 -27.64 -8.15
C ASP A 523 30.56 -26.28 -8.84
N VAL A 524 29.83 -25.33 -8.26
CA VAL A 524 29.77 -23.95 -8.79
C VAL A 524 31.10 -23.25 -8.52
N VAL A 525 31.87 -23.01 -9.58
CA VAL A 525 33.25 -22.48 -9.48
C VAL A 525 33.40 -21.05 -9.99
N VAL A 526 32.55 -20.63 -10.94
CA VAL A 526 32.66 -19.31 -11.56
C VAL A 526 31.30 -18.73 -11.95
N ILE A 527 31.19 -17.41 -11.85
CA ILE A 527 30.02 -16.63 -12.25
C ILE A 527 30.49 -15.54 -13.21
N ASN A 528 29.82 -15.40 -14.35
CA ASN A 528 29.97 -14.23 -15.21
C ASN A 528 28.90 -13.18 -14.87
N ASP A 529 29.35 -12.04 -14.34
CA ASP A 529 28.49 -10.89 -14.01
C ASP A 529 29.17 -9.57 -14.35
N THR A 530 28.56 -8.80 -15.24
CA THR A 530 29.02 -7.45 -15.61
C THR A 530 28.94 -6.42 -14.49
N GLY A 531 28.20 -6.72 -13.41
CA GLY A 531 28.12 -5.87 -12.22
C GLY A 531 29.36 -5.94 -11.32
N GLY A 532 30.20 -6.97 -11.47
CA GLY A 532 31.38 -7.20 -10.64
C GLY A 532 31.08 -7.77 -9.24
N VAL A 533 32.14 -8.07 -8.48
CA VAL A 533 32.08 -8.82 -7.20
C VAL A 533 31.18 -8.18 -6.16
N LYS A 534 31.28 -6.86 -5.97
CA LYS A 534 30.55 -6.15 -4.91
C LYS A 534 29.03 -6.24 -5.13
N GLN A 535 28.59 -6.04 -6.37
CA GLN A 535 27.19 -6.05 -6.78
C GLN A 535 26.65 -7.48 -6.72
N ALA A 536 27.39 -8.44 -7.27
CA ALA A 536 27.04 -9.87 -7.20
C ALA A 536 26.85 -10.33 -5.75
N SER A 537 27.81 -10.01 -4.87
CA SER A 537 27.76 -10.38 -3.44
C SER A 537 26.57 -9.73 -2.73
N HIS A 538 26.35 -8.42 -2.96
CA HIS A 538 25.25 -7.69 -2.33
C HIS A 538 23.87 -8.20 -2.77
N LEU A 539 23.66 -8.38 -4.08
CA LEU A 539 22.39 -8.86 -4.63
C LEU A 539 22.13 -10.34 -4.35
N LEU A 540 23.18 -11.13 -4.08
CA LEU A 540 23.02 -12.50 -3.58
C LEU A 540 22.61 -12.51 -2.10
N LYS A 541 23.17 -11.60 -1.27
CA LYS A 541 22.85 -11.54 0.17
C LYS A 541 21.45 -10.99 0.44
N TYR A 542 21.00 -9.98 -0.31
CA TYR A 542 19.74 -9.26 -0.07
C TYR A 542 18.77 -9.38 -1.25
N ASP A 543 17.55 -9.83 -1.00
CA ASP A 543 16.49 -9.95 -2.01
C ASP A 543 15.13 -9.48 -1.49
N SER A 544 14.45 -8.63 -2.26
CA SER A 544 13.15 -8.08 -1.88
C SER A 544 12.03 -9.13 -1.83
N THR A 545 12.14 -10.21 -2.60
CA THR A 545 11.15 -11.28 -2.63
C THR A 545 11.46 -12.33 -1.57
N LEU A 546 12.71 -12.83 -1.56
CA LEU A 546 13.14 -14.00 -0.79
C LEU A 546 13.74 -13.64 0.59
N GLY A 547 13.96 -12.35 0.87
CA GLY A 547 14.58 -11.89 2.10
C GLY A 547 16.11 -11.95 2.08
N ILE A 548 16.70 -12.03 3.27
CA ILE A 548 18.15 -12.12 3.44
C ILE A 548 18.57 -13.58 3.28
N PHE A 549 19.56 -13.85 2.43
CA PHE A 549 20.07 -15.20 2.24
C PHE A 549 20.82 -15.67 3.49
N ASP A 550 20.42 -16.84 4.01
CA ASP A 550 20.98 -17.48 5.20
C ASP A 550 22.30 -18.21 4.89
N ALA A 551 23.27 -17.44 4.41
CA ALA A 551 24.65 -17.86 4.19
C ALA A 551 25.58 -16.67 4.44
N ASP A 552 26.83 -16.92 4.83
CA ASP A 552 27.87 -15.92 4.96
C ASP A 552 28.42 -15.52 3.58
N VAL A 553 27.74 -14.55 2.94
CA VAL A 553 28.12 -14.02 1.64
C VAL A 553 29.00 -12.79 1.80
N LYS A 554 30.24 -12.85 1.30
CA LYS A 554 31.21 -11.75 1.38
C LYS A 554 32.05 -11.63 0.10
N PRO A 555 32.42 -10.42 -0.33
CA PRO A 555 33.50 -10.26 -1.30
C PRO A 555 34.80 -10.91 -0.80
N SER A 556 35.49 -11.62 -1.68
CA SER A 556 36.82 -12.19 -1.42
C SER A 556 37.81 -11.57 -2.40
N GLY A 557 38.32 -10.39 -2.04
CA GLY A 557 39.07 -9.53 -2.94
C GLY A 557 38.22 -8.98 -4.09
N ASP A 558 38.88 -8.65 -5.20
CA ASP A 558 38.24 -7.98 -6.35
C ASP A 558 37.80 -8.94 -7.47
N ALA A 559 38.11 -10.24 -7.34
CA ALA A 559 37.89 -11.24 -8.39
C ALA A 559 37.04 -12.44 -7.96
N ALA A 560 36.56 -12.49 -6.70
CA ALA A 560 35.77 -13.61 -6.21
C ALA A 560 34.80 -13.21 -5.10
N LEU A 561 33.77 -14.02 -4.90
CA LEU A 561 32.90 -13.96 -3.71
C LEU A 561 33.04 -15.25 -2.90
N SER A 562 32.81 -15.15 -1.60
CA SER A 562 32.75 -16.26 -0.66
C SER A 562 31.30 -16.50 -0.26
N VAL A 563 30.86 -17.76 -0.23
CA VAL A 563 29.58 -18.21 0.34
C VAL A 563 29.90 -19.34 1.31
N ASP A 564 29.71 -19.12 2.62
CA ASP A 564 30.06 -20.07 3.69
C ASP A 564 31.49 -20.62 3.57
N GLY A 565 32.43 -19.74 3.21
CA GLY A 565 33.84 -20.05 3.01
C GLY A 565 34.20 -20.65 1.65
N LYS A 566 33.21 -21.04 0.83
CA LYS A 566 33.46 -21.48 -0.56
C LYS A 566 33.74 -20.27 -1.45
N ILE A 567 34.91 -20.27 -2.09
CA ILE A 567 35.30 -19.23 -3.04
C ILE A 567 34.74 -19.55 -4.43
N ILE A 568 34.02 -18.58 -5.00
CA ILE A 568 33.46 -18.61 -6.35
C ILE A 568 34.03 -17.43 -7.13
N GLN A 569 34.72 -17.72 -8.23
CA GLN A 569 35.34 -16.70 -9.06
C GLN A 569 34.29 -15.85 -9.77
N ILE A 570 34.54 -14.56 -9.91
CA ILE A 570 33.72 -13.65 -10.72
C ILE A 570 34.53 -13.24 -11.95
N VAL A 571 33.96 -13.45 -13.13
CA VAL A 571 34.44 -12.91 -14.40
C VAL A 571 33.41 -11.92 -14.95
N SER A 572 33.82 -11.07 -15.88
CA SER A 572 32.95 -10.03 -16.44
C SER A 572 33.26 -9.81 -17.92
N ASP A 573 32.53 -10.50 -18.79
CA ASP A 573 32.50 -10.21 -20.23
C ASP A 573 31.06 -10.36 -20.78
N ARG A 574 30.69 -9.49 -21.71
CA ARG A 574 29.38 -9.53 -22.40
C ARG A 574 29.38 -10.51 -23.57
N ASN A 575 30.55 -10.86 -24.10
CA ASN A 575 30.71 -11.81 -25.19
C ASN A 575 31.07 -13.20 -24.65
N PRO A 576 30.16 -14.19 -24.74
CA PRO A 576 30.41 -15.57 -24.31
C PRO A 576 31.72 -16.20 -24.81
N SER A 577 32.16 -15.85 -26.02
CA SER A 577 33.38 -16.42 -26.63
C SER A 577 34.69 -15.99 -25.95
N ASN A 578 34.67 -14.89 -25.19
CA ASN A 578 35.85 -14.38 -24.49
C ASN A 578 36.00 -14.98 -23.08
N LEU A 579 34.99 -15.70 -22.59
CA LEU A 579 34.98 -16.20 -21.22
C LEU A 579 35.99 -17.34 -21.07
N PRO A 580 36.71 -17.42 -19.94
CA PRO A 580 37.84 -18.35 -19.77
C PRO A 580 37.37 -19.77 -19.41
N TRP A 581 36.34 -20.30 -20.08
CA TRP A 581 35.73 -21.59 -19.73
C TRP A 581 36.70 -22.76 -19.90
N GLY A 582 37.47 -22.77 -20.98
CA GLY A 582 38.50 -23.79 -21.22
C GLY A 582 39.62 -23.75 -20.18
N GLU A 583 40.08 -22.55 -19.80
CA GLU A 583 41.14 -22.37 -18.79
C GLU A 583 40.69 -22.84 -17.40
N LEU A 584 39.43 -22.59 -17.05
CA LEU A 584 38.85 -22.99 -15.76
C LEU A 584 38.37 -24.47 -15.75
N GLY A 585 38.33 -25.10 -16.92
CA GLY A 585 37.86 -26.47 -17.11
C GLY A 585 36.37 -26.63 -16.84
N ILE A 586 35.54 -25.70 -17.33
CA ILE A 586 34.09 -25.71 -17.09
C ILE A 586 33.42 -26.86 -17.85
N ASP A 587 32.69 -27.70 -17.12
CA ASP A 587 31.93 -28.80 -17.68
C ASP A 587 30.55 -28.34 -18.16
N LEU A 588 29.81 -27.61 -17.31
CA LEU A 588 28.44 -27.16 -17.60
C LEU A 588 28.29 -25.66 -17.37
N VAL A 589 27.70 -24.96 -18.34
CA VAL A 589 27.29 -23.56 -18.20
C VAL A 589 25.79 -23.47 -18.00
N ILE A 590 25.36 -22.78 -16.94
CA ILE A 590 23.99 -22.36 -16.73
C ILE A 590 23.81 -21.00 -17.41
N GLU A 591 23.14 -20.99 -18.56
CA GLU A 591 22.90 -19.80 -19.37
C GLU A 591 21.62 -19.08 -18.89
N GLY A 592 21.83 -18.09 -18.02
CA GLY A 592 20.81 -17.32 -17.32
C GLY A 592 20.65 -15.87 -17.79
N THR A 593 21.27 -15.46 -18.90
CA THR A 593 21.15 -14.09 -19.44
C THR A 593 19.81 -13.86 -20.14
N GLY A 594 19.20 -14.92 -20.68
CA GLY A 594 18.00 -14.84 -21.52
C GLY A 594 18.24 -14.30 -22.93
N VAL A 595 19.51 -14.02 -23.31
CA VAL A 595 19.88 -13.50 -24.64
C VAL A 595 20.31 -14.64 -25.56
N PHE A 596 21.14 -15.56 -25.06
CA PHE A 596 21.73 -16.65 -25.84
C PHE A 596 20.86 -17.91 -25.80
N VAL A 597 19.69 -17.83 -26.45
CA VAL A 597 18.66 -18.88 -26.42
C VAL A 597 18.57 -19.74 -27.69
N ASP A 598 19.49 -19.55 -28.64
CA ASP A 598 19.62 -20.36 -29.86
C ASP A 598 20.98 -21.08 -29.90
N ARG A 599 21.12 -22.01 -30.86
CA ARG A 599 22.31 -22.87 -30.97
C ARG A 599 23.58 -22.07 -31.22
N ASP A 600 23.51 -21.02 -32.03
CA ASP A 600 24.67 -20.17 -32.36
C ASP A 600 25.09 -19.31 -31.16
N GLY A 601 24.13 -18.70 -30.47
CA GLY A 601 24.36 -17.88 -29.29
C GLY A 601 24.92 -18.69 -28.13
N ALA A 602 24.23 -19.76 -27.72
CA ALA A 602 24.68 -20.63 -26.64
C ALA A 602 25.96 -21.41 -27.01
N GLY A 603 26.13 -21.76 -28.30
CA GLY A 603 27.31 -22.45 -28.82
C GLY A 603 28.62 -21.68 -28.64
N LYS A 604 28.57 -20.35 -28.45
CA LYS A 604 29.75 -19.55 -28.11
C LYS A 604 30.40 -19.97 -26.79
N HIS A 605 29.63 -20.49 -25.83
CA HIS A 605 30.22 -21.06 -24.61
C HIS A 605 31.00 -22.33 -24.87
N LEU A 606 30.56 -23.15 -25.82
CA LEU A 606 31.30 -24.34 -26.26
C LEU A 606 32.61 -23.94 -26.95
N GLN A 607 32.57 -22.90 -27.79
CA GLN A 607 33.77 -22.33 -28.42
C GLN A 607 34.77 -21.78 -27.40
N ALA A 608 34.27 -21.19 -26.30
CA ALA A 608 35.07 -20.72 -25.17
C ALA A 608 35.67 -21.86 -24.31
N GLY A 609 35.28 -23.11 -24.57
CA GLY A 609 35.85 -24.31 -23.94
C GLY A 609 34.96 -24.99 -22.91
N ALA A 610 33.71 -24.57 -22.72
CA ALA A 610 32.75 -25.34 -21.92
C ALA A 610 32.30 -26.62 -22.67
N LYS A 611 31.98 -27.69 -21.95
CA LYS A 611 31.55 -28.94 -22.59
C LYS A 611 30.05 -28.98 -22.91
N LYS A 612 29.21 -28.42 -22.04
CA LYS A 612 27.75 -28.35 -22.22
C LYS A 612 27.15 -27.02 -21.75
N VAL A 613 25.95 -26.71 -22.25
CA VAL A 613 25.17 -25.53 -21.89
C VAL A 613 23.73 -25.91 -21.57
N LEU A 614 23.22 -25.43 -20.44
CA LEU A 614 21.82 -25.54 -20.03
C LEU A 614 21.19 -24.14 -20.02
N ILE A 615 20.20 -23.94 -20.89
CA ILE A 615 19.51 -22.67 -21.08
C ILE A 615 18.33 -22.59 -20.10
N THR A 616 18.25 -21.50 -19.34
CA THR A 616 17.17 -21.26 -18.36
C THR A 616 15.98 -20.47 -18.96
N ALA A 617 15.66 -20.75 -20.22
CA ALA A 617 14.58 -20.16 -20.99
C ALA A 617 14.20 -21.10 -22.16
N PRO A 618 13.05 -20.90 -22.83
CA PRO A 618 12.71 -21.67 -24.03
C PRO A 618 13.78 -21.54 -25.11
N GLY A 619 14.36 -22.66 -25.52
CA GLY A 619 15.29 -22.73 -26.65
C GLY A 619 14.60 -22.37 -27.96
N LYS A 620 15.31 -21.71 -28.86
CA LYS A 620 14.86 -21.42 -30.23
C LYS A 620 15.41 -22.46 -31.21
N GLY A 621 14.58 -22.81 -32.19
CA GLY A 621 14.93 -23.84 -33.17
C GLY A 621 14.95 -25.23 -32.54
N ASP A 622 15.91 -26.05 -32.96
CA ASP A 622 15.94 -27.48 -32.66
C ASP A 622 16.79 -27.78 -31.42
N ILE A 623 16.55 -27.04 -30.33
CA ILE A 623 17.20 -27.27 -29.03
C ILE A 623 16.36 -28.27 -28.23
N PRO A 624 16.92 -29.43 -27.84
CA PRO A 624 16.25 -30.38 -26.96
C PRO A 624 15.76 -29.72 -25.67
N THR A 625 14.48 -29.90 -25.38
CA THR A 625 13.80 -29.29 -24.23
C THR A 625 13.36 -30.37 -23.27
N TYR A 626 13.75 -30.22 -22.00
CA TYR A 626 13.48 -31.18 -20.95
C TYR A 626 12.75 -30.51 -19.78
N VAL A 627 11.74 -31.18 -19.25
CA VAL A 627 11.01 -30.80 -18.04
C VAL A 627 11.06 -31.98 -17.08
N VAL A 628 11.61 -31.74 -15.89
CA VAL A 628 11.80 -32.75 -14.84
C VAL A 628 10.43 -33.26 -14.36
N GLY A 629 10.29 -34.57 -14.23
CA GLY A 629 9.03 -35.27 -13.94
C GLY A 629 8.13 -35.52 -15.17
N VAL A 630 8.47 -34.94 -16.33
CA VAL A 630 7.68 -35.09 -17.56
C VAL A 630 8.41 -35.91 -18.61
N ASN A 631 9.58 -35.46 -19.07
CA ASN A 631 10.37 -36.11 -20.12
C ASN A 631 11.89 -36.07 -19.88
N ALA A 632 12.35 -35.64 -18.72
CA ALA A 632 13.79 -35.49 -18.43
C ALA A 632 14.54 -36.84 -18.41
N GLU A 633 13.83 -37.95 -18.24
CA GLU A 633 14.35 -39.31 -18.40
C GLU A 633 14.77 -39.63 -19.85
N LEU A 634 14.30 -38.86 -20.83
CA LEU A 634 14.69 -38.95 -22.23
C LEU A 634 15.95 -38.12 -22.55
N TYR A 635 16.58 -37.53 -21.54
CA TYR A 635 17.81 -36.77 -21.71
C TYR A 635 18.91 -37.63 -22.36
N SER A 636 19.47 -37.15 -23.47
CA SER A 636 20.65 -37.74 -24.10
C SER A 636 21.90 -36.99 -23.68
N HIS A 637 22.89 -37.70 -23.15
CA HIS A 637 24.19 -37.11 -22.84
C HIS A 637 24.96 -36.67 -24.11
N GLU A 638 24.48 -36.96 -25.32
CA GLU A 638 25.04 -36.40 -26.55
C GLU A 638 24.62 -34.94 -26.77
N ASP A 639 23.52 -34.50 -26.16
CA ASP A 639 23.03 -33.14 -26.31
C ASP A 639 23.94 -32.15 -25.59
N THR A 640 24.63 -31.31 -26.36
CA THR A 640 25.58 -30.34 -25.83
C THR A 640 24.93 -29.03 -25.40
N ILE A 641 23.76 -28.70 -25.94
CA ILE A 641 22.98 -27.51 -25.60
C ILE A 641 21.54 -27.97 -25.38
N ILE A 642 21.02 -27.75 -24.18
CA ILE A 642 19.66 -28.14 -23.79
C ILE A 642 18.91 -26.97 -23.14
N SER A 643 17.58 -27.05 -23.12
CA SER A 643 16.71 -26.06 -22.51
C SER A 643 15.87 -26.67 -21.39
N ASN A 644 15.77 -25.96 -20.26
CA ASN A 644 14.84 -26.29 -19.17
C ASN A 644 13.44 -25.68 -19.39
N ALA A 645 13.08 -25.35 -20.63
CA ALA A 645 11.83 -24.67 -21.00
C ALA A 645 11.61 -23.33 -20.25
N SER A 646 10.34 -22.94 -20.06
CA SER A 646 9.92 -21.78 -19.26
C SER A 646 9.36 -22.21 -17.90
N CYS A 647 9.25 -21.27 -16.95
CA CYS A 647 8.55 -21.47 -15.69
C CYS A 647 7.09 -21.90 -15.89
N THR A 648 6.33 -21.25 -16.79
CA THR A 648 4.96 -21.64 -17.10
C THR A 648 4.87 -23.05 -17.72
N THR A 649 5.82 -23.46 -18.57
CA THR A 649 5.86 -24.84 -19.11
C THR A 649 6.15 -25.86 -18.01
N ASN A 650 7.07 -25.55 -17.08
CA ASN A 650 7.36 -26.41 -15.93
C ASN A 650 6.16 -26.54 -14.98
N CYS A 651 5.35 -25.49 -14.83
CA CYS A 651 4.09 -25.58 -14.09
C CYS A 651 3.04 -26.41 -14.85
N LEU A 652 2.81 -26.09 -16.12
CA LEU A 652 1.72 -26.67 -16.91
C LEU A 652 1.92 -28.16 -17.25
N ALA A 653 3.13 -28.56 -17.66
CA ALA A 653 3.37 -29.89 -18.21
C ALA A 653 3.12 -31.05 -17.21
N PRO A 654 3.52 -30.97 -15.92
CA PRO A 654 3.27 -32.04 -14.95
C PRO A 654 1.79 -32.38 -14.78
N PHE A 655 0.91 -31.40 -14.55
CA PHE A 655 -0.50 -31.71 -14.34
C PHE A 655 -1.26 -31.97 -15.65
N VAL A 656 -0.80 -31.43 -16.78
CA VAL A 656 -1.29 -31.83 -18.11
C VAL A 656 -0.97 -33.29 -18.42
N LYS A 657 0.22 -33.78 -18.04
CA LYS A 657 0.59 -35.21 -18.16
C LYS A 657 -0.43 -36.08 -17.41
N VAL A 658 -0.77 -35.72 -16.17
CA VAL A 658 -1.78 -36.44 -15.37
C VAL A 658 -3.15 -36.42 -16.03
N LEU A 659 -3.62 -35.24 -16.46
CA LEU A 659 -4.93 -35.10 -17.10
C LEU A 659 -5.03 -35.92 -18.39
N ASP A 660 -4.01 -35.87 -19.23
CA ASP A 660 -4.00 -36.59 -20.49
C ASP A 660 -3.92 -38.11 -20.30
N GLN A 661 -3.08 -38.60 -19.39
CA GLN A 661 -2.97 -40.03 -19.11
C GLN A 661 -4.25 -40.61 -18.48
N LYS A 662 -4.94 -39.86 -17.62
CA LYS A 662 -6.11 -40.36 -16.87
C LYS A 662 -7.44 -40.12 -17.60
N PHE A 663 -7.56 -39.00 -18.31
CA PHE A 663 -8.82 -38.55 -18.91
C PHE A 663 -8.76 -38.33 -20.43
N GLY A 664 -7.56 -38.25 -21.01
CA GLY A 664 -7.33 -38.04 -22.44
C GLY A 664 -7.74 -36.65 -22.91
N ILE A 665 -6.79 -35.76 -23.17
CA ILE A 665 -7.09 -34.39 -23.60
C ILE A 665 -7.44 -34.37 -25.08
N ILE A 666 -8.58 -33.78 -25.42
CA ILE A 666 -9.00 -33.53 -26.81
C ILE A 666 -8.40 -32.20 -27.28
N LYS A 667 -8.68 -31.12 -26.55
CA LYS A 667 -8.21 -29.75 -26.82
C LYS A 667 -8.40 -28.88 -25.60
N GLY A 668 -7.70 -27.76 -25.51
CA GLY A 668 -7.89 -26.79 -24.44
C GLY A 668 -7.16 -25.49 -24.64
N THR A 669 -7.44 -24.55 -23.74
CA THR A 669 -6.78 -23.25 -23.67
C THR A 669 -6.31 -22.99 -22.25
N MET A 670 -5.20 -22.29 -22.12
CA MET A 670 -4.70 -21.83 -20.83
C MET A 670 -4.55 -20.31 -20.80
N THR A 671 -4.76 -19.74 -19.63
CA THR A 671 -4.39 -18.36 -19.29
C THR A 671 -3.46 -18.42 -18.09
N THR A 672 -2.32 -17.73 -18.13
CA THR A 672 -1.48 -17.58 -16.94
C THR A 672 -1.55 -16.15 -16.46
N THR A 673 -2.05 -15.95 -15.25
CA THR A 673 -1.91 -14.69 -14.54
C THR A 673 -0.53 -14.72 -13.89
N HIS A 674 0.38 -13.97 -14.48
CA HIS A 674 1.79 -14.11 -14.24
C HIS A 674 2.35 -12.83 -13.61
N SER A 675 3.13 -12.97 -12.55
CA SER A 675 3.90 -11.86 -11.97
C SER A 675 4.77 -11.17 -13.03
N TYR A 676 5.02 -9.87 -12.84
CA TYR A 676 5.87 -9.15 -13.77
C TYR A 676 7.33 -9.65 -13.70
N THR A 677 8.08 -9.44 -14.77
CA THR A 677 9.49 -9.90 -14.87
C THR A 677 10.40 -8.77 -15.30
N GLY A 678 11.72 -8.99 -15.27
CA GLY A 678 12.72 -7.99 -15.70
C GLY A 678 12.66 -7.58 -17.17
N ASP A 679 11.89 -8.29 -18.02
CA ASP A 679 11.61 -7.90 -19.41
C ASP A 679 10.65 -6.70 -19.50
N GLN A 680 9.80 -6.49 -18.49
CA GLN A 680 8.83 -5.39 -18.46
C GLN A 680 9.45 -4.08 -17.94
N ARG A 681 8.77 -2.96 -18.19
CA ARG A 681 9.23 -1.63 -17.79
C ARG A 681 8.60 -1.19 -16.48
N LEU A 682 9.39 -0.58 -15.59
CA LEU A 682 8.88 -0.01 -14.35
C LEU A 682 7.92 1.16 -14.62
N LEU A 683 8.30 2.02 -15.55
CA LEU A 683 7.53 3.13 -16.09
C LEU A 683 7.39 2.96 -17.61
N ASP A 684 6.44 3.67 -18.24
CA ASP A 684 6.24 3.61 -19.69
C ASP A 684 7.56 3.89 -20.44
N ALA A 685 8.05 2.91 -21.19
CA ALA A 685 9.33 2.98 -21.91
C ALA A 685 9.40 2.03 -23.11
N SER A 686 10.33 2.26 -24.03
CA SER A 686 10.45 1.49 -25.27
C SER A 686 10.60 -0.02 -25.04
N HIS A 687 9.76 -0.79 -25.72
CA HIS A 687 9.79 -2.25 -25.73
C HIS A 687 9.21 -2.77 -27.07
N ARG A 688 9.69 -3.93 -27.56
CA ARG A 688 9.26 -4.53 -28.84
C ARG A 688 7.79 -4.98 -28.83
N ASP A 689 7.32 -5.45 -27.68
CA ASP A 689 5.91 -5.69 -27.38
C ASP A 689 5.36 -4.41 -26.73
N LEU A 690 4.53 -3.67 -27.48
CA LEU A 690 3.96 -2.38 -27.06
C LEU A 690 3.13 -2.49 -25.78
N ARG A 691 2.57 -3.67 -25.47
CA ARG A 691 1.83 -3.85 -24.22
C ARG A 691 2.78 -3.92 -23.03
N ARG A 692 3.93 -4.59 -23.19
CA ARG A 692 5.00 -4.64 -22.17
C ARG A 692 5.83 -3.35 -22.06
N ALA A 693 5.59 -2.39 -22.97
CA ALA A 693 6.16 -1.04 -22.88
C ALA A 693 5.52 -0.23 -21.73
N ARG A 694 4.32 -0.62 -21.28
CA ARG A 694 3.57 0.07 -20.21
C ARG A 694 4.09 -0.32 -18.82
N ALA A 695 3.92 0.58 -17.86
CA ALA A 695 4.34 0.44 -16.47
C ALA A 695 3.82 -0.86 -15.83
N ALA A 696 4.75 -1.76 -15.48
CA ALA A 696 4.45 -3.13 -15.06
C ALA A 696 3.67 -3.22 -13.75
N ALA A 697 3.98 -2.34 -12.79
CA ALA A 697 3.40 -2.35 -11.45
C ALA A 697 2.03 -1.66 -11.36
N LEU A 698 1.48 -1.18 -12.49
CA LEU A 698 0.19 -0.47 -12.55
C LEU A 698 -0.83 -1.14 -13.48
N ASN A 699 -0.41 -2.12 -14.29
CA ASN A 699 -1.24 -2.65 -15.37
C ASN A 699 -1.39 -4.17 -15.29
N ILE A 700 -2.55 -4.65 -15.72
CA ILE A 700 -2.73 -6.01 -16.23
C ILE A 700 -2.34 -5.98 -17.72
N VAL A 701 -1.24 -6.64 -18.10
CA VAL A 701 -0.68 -6.58 -19.46
C VAL A 701 -0.92 -7.90 -20.20
N PRO A 702 -1.85 -7.96 -21.16
CA PRO A 702 -2.09 -9.18 -21.93
C PRO A 702 -0.99 -9.41 -22.96
N THR A 703 -0.40 -10.61 -23.02
CA THR A 703 0.66 -10.94 -23.97
C THR A 703 0.53 -12.37 -24.47
N SER A 704 1.09 -12.65 -25.65
CA SER A 704 1.17 -14.02 -26.14
C SER A 704 2.16 -14.83 -25.31
N THR A 705 1.91 -16.12 -25.14
CA THR A 705 2.82 -17.06 -24.49
C THR A 705 3.05 -18.28 -25.37
N GLY A 706 4.30 -18.72 -25.44
CA GLY A 706 4.67 -19.98 -26.09
C GLY A 706 4.49 -21.20 -25.20
N ALA A 707 4.18 -21.02 -23.90
CA ALA A 707 4.25 -22.09 -22.91
C ALA A 707 3.33 -23.27 -23.24
N ALA A 708 2.08 -23.01 -23.62
CA ALA A 708 1.12 -24.03 -24.03
C ALA A 708 1.58 -24.81 -25.27
N LYS A 709 2.17 -24.10 -26.25
CA LYS A 709 2.73 -24.73 -27.45
C LYS A 709 3.99 -25.54 -27.12
N ALA A 710 4.79 -25.09 -26.16
CA ALA A 710 5.99 -25.77 -25.70
C ALA A 710 5.69 -27.07 -24.95
N VAL A 711 4.48 -27.25 -24.40
CA VAL A 711 4.05 -28.55 -23.85
C VAL A 711 4.14 -29.65 -24.90
N ALA A 712 3.88 -29.35 -26.18
CA ALA A 712 4.01 -30.33 -27.26
C ALA A 712 5.45 -30.77 -27.53
N LEU A 713 6.46 -30.04 -27.04
CA LEU A 713 7.87 -30.45 -27.16
C LEU A 713 8.23 -31.54 -26.13
N VAL A 714 7.54 -31.55 -24.99
CA VAL A 714 7.77 -32.51 -23.89
C VAL A 714 6.71 -33.60 -23.82
N LEU A 715 5.52 -33.36 -24.38
CA LEU A 715 4.41 -34.30 -24.53
C LEU A 715 3.92 -34.27 -25.99
N PRO A 716 4.59 -35.01 -26.91
CA PRO A 716 4.34 -34.90 -28.36
C PRO A 716 2.91 -35.22 -28.80
N ASN A 717 2.21 -36.08 -28.06
CA ASN A 717 0.82 -36.45 -28.31
C ASN A 717 -0.18 -35.29 -28.08
N LEU A 718 0.26 -34.19 -27.48
CA LEU A 718 -0.51 -32.96 -27.29
C LEU A 718 -0.25 -31.88 -28.35
N LYS A 719 0.54 -32.20 -29.39
CA LYS A 719 0.83 -31.27 -30.49
C LYS A 719 -0.46 -30.77 -31.14
N GLY A 720 -0.64 -29.45 -31.12
CA GLY A 720 -1.81 -28.77 -31.70
C GLY A 720 -3.08 -28.78 -30.83
N LYS A 721 -3.05 -29.41 -29.64
CA LYS A 721 -4.23 -29.50 -28.76
C LYS A 721 -4.35 -28.34 -27.76
N LEU A 722 -3.24 -27.71 -27.39
CA LEU A 722 -3.19 -26.66 -26.37
C LEU A 722 -2.68 -25.33 -26.95
N ASN A 723 -3.29 -24.24 -26.52
CA ASN A 723 -2.84 -22.87 -26.80
C ASN A 723 -3.14 -21.97 -25.59
N GLY A 724 -2.67 -20.72 -25.59
CA GLY A 724 -2.95 -19.82 -24.47
C GLY A 724 -2.37 -18.42 -24.55
N ILE A 725 -2.71 -17.64 -23.54
CA ILE A 725 -2.23 -16.26 -23.33
C ILE A 725 -1.67 -16.09 -21.92
N ALA A 726 -0.98 -14.98 -21.69
CA ALA A 726 -0.55 -14.56 -20.37
C ALA A 726 -1.11 -13.17 -20.05
N LEU A 727 -1.48 -12.96 -18.79
CA LEU A 727 -1.82 -11.66 -18.22
C LEU A 727 -0.72 -11.32 -17.21
N ARG A 728 0.14 -10.34 -17.51
CA ARG A 728 1.14 -9.89 -16.53
C ARG A 728 0.47 -8.97 -15.53
N VAL A 729 0.62 -9.24 -14.23
CA VAL A 729 -0.05 -8.45 -13.18
C VAL A 729 0.94 -7.81 -12.21
N PRO A 730 0.54 -6.78 -11.44
CA PRO A 730 1.37 -6.07 -10.47
C PRO A 730 1.85 -6.85 -9.22
N THR A 731 2.18 -8.13 -9.37
CA THR A 731 2.80 -8.94 -8.33
C THR A 731 4.27 -9.23 -8.71
N PRO A 732 5.23 -9.17 -7.76
CA PRO A 732 6.66 -9.34 -8.05
C PRO A 732 7.09 -10.80 -8.23
N ASN A 733 6.34 -11.76 -7.68
CA ASN A 733 6.66 -13.18 -7.69
C ASN A 733 5.36 -13.99 -7.47
N VAL A 734 5.42 -15.28 -7.80
CA VAL A 734 4.32 -16.25 -7.88
C VAL A 734 3.36 -15.93 -9.01
N SER A 735 2.98 -16.98 -9.72
CA SER A 735 2.08 -16.93 -10.86
C SER A 735 1.10 -18.10 -10.77
N VAL A 736 0.02 -18.01 -11.52
CA VAL A 736 -1.01 -19.04 -11.56
C VAL A 736 -1.36 -19.38 -13.00
N VAL A 737 -1.61 -20.66 -13.26
CA VAL A 737 -2.15 -21.17 -14.51
C VAL A 737 -3.61 -21.52 -14.31
N ASP A 738 -4.44 -21.05 -15.23
CA ASP A 738 -5.82 -21.47 -15.44
C ASP A 738 -5.87 -22.29 -16.72
N LEU A 739 -6.11 -23.59 -16.61
CA LEU A 739 -6.25 -24.50 -17.74
C LEU A 739 -7.70 -24.95 -17.88
N VAL A 740 -8.29 -24.76 -19.06
CA VAL A 740 -9.60 -25.30 -19.43
C VAL A 740 -9.43 -26.27 -20.59
N VAL A 741 -9.79 -27.54 -20.40
CA VAL A 741 -9.63 -28.61 -21.38
C VAL A 741 -10.92 -29.41 -21.55
N GLN A 742 -11.16 -29.84 -22.78
CA GLN A 742 -12.11 -30.90 -23.07
C GLN A 742 -11.39 -32.25 -22.98
N VAL A 743 -11.95 -33.18 -22.21
CA VAL A 743 -11.42 -34.54 -22.01
C VAL A 743 -12.32 -35.59 -22.68
N SER A 744 -11.73 -36.72 -23.04
CA SER A 744 -12.44 -37.82 -23.73
C SER A 744 -13.16 -38.76 -22.77
N LYS A 745 -12.61 -38.97 -21.58
CA LYS A 745 -13.22 -39.77 -20.51
C LYS A 745 -14.00 -38.83 -19.60
N LYS A 746 -15.31 -39.08 -19.51
CA LYS A 746 -16.22 -38.36 -18.61
C LYS A 746 -15.74 -38.46 -17.16
N THR A 747 -15.83 -37.37 -16.41
CA THR A 747 -15.31 -37.26 -15.05
C THR A 747 -16.07 -36.23 -14.21
N PHE A 748 -15.62 -36.01 -12.97
CA PHE A 748 -16.11 -35.02 -12.02
C PHE A 748 -14.94 -34.52 -11.15
N ALA A 749 -15.11 -33.40 -10.45
CA ALA A 749 -13.99 -32.67 -9.83
C ALA A 749 -13.18 -33.51 -8.82
N GLU A 750 -13.84 -34.33 -8.03
CA GLU A 750 -13.20 -35.19 -7.02
C GLU A 750 -12.35 -36.29 -7.66
N GLU A 751 -12.76 -36.87 -8.79
CA GLU A 751 -11.94 -37.85 -9.53
C GLU A 751 -10.68 -37.18 -10.13
N VAL A 752 -10.83 -35.96 -10.65
CA VAL A 752 -9.70 -35.16 -11.16
C VAL A 752 -8.71 -34.84 -10.03
N ASN A 753 -9.20 -34.36 -8.90
CA ASN A 753 -8.36 -34.04 -7.74
C ASN A 753 -7.69 -35.30 -7.16
N ALA A 754 -8.38 -36.44 -7.10
CA ALA A 754 -7.80 -37.70 -6.66
C ALA A 754 -6.66 -38.17 -7.58
N ALA A 755 -6.79 -37.97 -8.90
CA ALA A 755 -5.72 -38.26 -9.85
C ALA A 755 -4.47 -37.40 -9.61
N PHE A 756 -4.64 -36.12 -9.27
CA PHE A 756 -3.51 -35.25 -8.93
C PHE A 756 -2.82 -35.65 -7.64
N ARG A 757 -3.57 -36.02 -6.59
CA ARG A 757 -2.97 -36.51 -5.34
C ARG A 757 -2.18 -37.78 -5.55
N ASP A 758 -2.74 -38.74 -6.31
CA ASP A 758 -2.06 -39.99 -6.65
C ASP A 758 -0.72 -39.74 -7.36
N ALA A 759 -0.70 -38.79 -8.31
CA ALA A 759 0.51 -38.43 -9.03
C ALA A 759 1.51 -37.68 -8.14
N ALA A 760 1.06 -36.74 -7.30
CA ALA A 760 1.89 -35.98 -6.36
C ALA A 760 2.56 -36.87 -5.29
N GLU A 761 1.90 -37.95 -4.86
CA GLU A 761 2.48 -38.90 -3.91
C GLU A 761 3.45 -39.91 -4.57
N LYS A 762 3.33 -40.10 -5.91
CA LYS A 762 4.05 -41.12 -6.67
C LYS A 762 5.00 -40.51 -7.70
N GLU A 763 4.63 -40.56 -8.98
CA GLU A 763 5.54 -40.28 -10.11
C GLU A 763 5.96 -38.81 -10.23
N LEU A 764 5.19 -37.88 -9.63
CA LEU A 764 5.48 -36.44 -9.63
C LEU A 764 5.84 -35.91 -8.23
N LYS A 765 6.26 -36.79 -7.31
CA LYS A 765 6.67 -36.38 -5.96
C LYS A 765 7.81 -35.37 -6.01
N GLY A 766 7.61 -34.23 -5.34
CA GLY A 766 8.55 -33.10 -5.37
C GLY A 766 8.47 -32.20 -6.61
N ILE A 767 7.59 -32.54 -7.57
CA ILE A 767 7.33 -31.75 -8.78
C ILE A 767 5.91 -31.19 -8.77
N LEU A 768 4.92 -31.97 -8.32
CA LEU A 768 3.52 -31.60 -8.20
C LEU A 768 3.09 -31.69 -6.74
N ASP A 769 2.26 -30.74 -6.30
CA ASP A 769 1.59 -30.75 -5.01
C ASP A 769 0.09 -30.41 -5.17
N VAL A 770 -0.72 -30.66 -4.14
CA VAL A 770 -2.15 -30.37 -4.12
C VAL A 770 -2.50 -29.65 -2.82
N CYS A 771 -3.09 -28.46 -2.94
CA CYS A 771 -3.53 -27.62 -1.84
C CYS A 771 -5.06 -27.58 -1.75
N ASP A 772 -5.57 -27.78 -0.53
CA ASP A 772 -6.99 -27.68 -0.18
C ASP A 772 -7.35 -26.38 0.55
N GLU A 773 -6.32 -25.69 1.04
CA GLU A 773 -6.48 -24.45 1.80
C GLU A 773 -6.71 -23.27 0.84
N PRO A 774 -7.55 -22.28 1.22
CA PRO A 774 -7.83 -21.10 0.40
C PRO A 774 -6.67 -20.09 0.46
N LEU A 775 -5.53 -20.46 -0.13
CA LEU A 775 -4.30 -19.67 -0.17
C LEU A 775 -4.25 -18.69 -1.34
N VAL A 776 -3.35 -17.71 -1.25
CA VAL A 776 -3.12 -16.70 -2.28
C VAL A 776 -1.65 -16.67 -2.73
N SER A 777 -1.34 -15.87 -3.75
CA SER A 777 -0.02 -15.85 -4.42
C SER A 777 1.19 -15.87 -3.47
N VAL A 778 1.22 -15.01 -2.44
CA VAL A 778 2.40 -14.90 -1.56
C VAL A 778 2.70 -16.17 -0.76
N ASP A 779 1.69 -17.01 -0.52
CA ASP A 779 1.81 -18.23 0.29
C ASP A 779 2.62 -19.32 -0.44
N PHE A 780 2.67 -19.26 -1.77
CA PHE A 780 3.44 -20.20 -2.60
C PHE A 780 4.88 -19.73 -2.88
N ARG A 781 5.30 -18.57 -2.34
CA ARG A 781 6.67 -18.08 -2.47
C ARG A 781 7.64 -19.08 -1.83
N CYS A 782 8.75 -19.35 -2.49
CA CYS A 782 9.73 -20.36 -2.09
C CYS A 782 9.17 -21.81 -2.09
N SER A 783 8.09 -22.08 -2.82
CA SER A 783 7.63 -23.45 -3.02
C SER A 783 8.61 -24.22 -3.93
N ASP A 784 9.08 -25.38 -3.46
CA ASP A 784 10.08 -26.20 -4.16
C ASP A 784 9.49 -27.02 -5.33
N VAL A 785 8.16 -27.14 -5.40
CA VAL A 785 7.46 -27.85 -6.47
C VAL A 785 7.28 -26.96 -7.70
N SER A 786 7.08 -27.57 -8.86
CA SER A 786 6.84 -26.85 -10.12
C SER A 786 5.40 -26.39 -10.27
N SER A 787 4.47 -27.09 -9.62
CA SER A 787 3.04 -26.83 -9.70
C SER A 787 2.36 -27.25 -8.40
N THR A 788 1.53 -26.38 -7.85
CA THR A 788 0.62 -26.71 -6.75
C THR A 788 -0.81 -26.54 -7.22
N ILE A 789 -1.57 -27.64 -7.31
CA ILE A 789 -2.98 -27.63 -7.71
C ILE A 789 -3.82 -27.01 -6.61
N ASP A 790 -4.66 -26.05 -6.96
CA ASP A 790 -5.71 -25.56 -6.07
C ASP A 790 -6.96 -26.43 -6.25
N SER A 791 -7.09 -27.44 -5.38
CA SER A 791 -8.13 -28.47 -5.52
C SER A 791 -9.54 -27.90 -5.37
N SER A 792 -9.67 -26.81 -4.60
CA SER A 792 -10.93 -26.13 -4.30
C SER A 792 -11.51 -25.41 -5.53
N LEU A 793 -10.65 -25.08 -6.50
CA LEU A 793 -11.00 -24.39 -7.74
C LEU A 793 -11.06 -25.32 -8.95
N THR A 794 -10.89 -26.63 -8.78
CA THR A 794 -11.13 -27.61 -9.85
C THR A 794 -12.63 -27.66 -10.17
N MET A 795 -12.98 -27.47 -11.44
CA MET A 795 -14.38 -27.50 -11.89
C MET A 795 -14.54 -28.48 -13.04
N VAL A 796 -15.70 -29.14 -13.09
CA VAL A 796 -16.12 -29.95 -14.24
C VAL A 796 -17.50 -29.50 -14.69
N MET A 797 -17.61 -29.11 -15.96
CA MET A 797 -18.86 -28.69 -16.59
C MET A 797 -19.27 -29.73 -17.64
N GLY A 798 -20.55 -30.11 -17.66
CA GLY A 798 -21.11 -31.10 -18.58
C GLY A 798 -20.79 -32.57 -18.24
N ASP A 799 -19.54 -32.83 -17.86
CA ASP A 799 -18.86 -34.12 -17.56
C ASP A 799 -17.56 -34.29 -18.35
N ASP A 800 -17.30 -33.41 -19.33
CA ASP A 800 -16.16 -33.48 -20.24
C ASP A 800 -15.33 -32.19 -20.33
N MET A 801 -15.77 -31.08 -19.71
CA MET A 801 -15.03 -29.82 -19.68
C MET A 801 -14.44 -29.57 -18.30
N VAL A 802 -13.12 -29.75 -18.17
CA VAL A 802 -12.38 -29.66 -16.91
C VAL A 802 -11.61 -28.34 -16.85
N LYS A 803 -11.75 -27.63 -15.73
CA LYS A 803 -10.94 -26.45 -15.36
C LYS A 803 -10.06 -26.80 -14.17
N VAL A 804 -8.77 -26.50 -14.27
CA VAL A 804 -7.79 -26.70 -13.19
C VAL A 804 -6.98 -25.43 -12.99
N ILE A 805 -6.83 -25.03 -11.73
CA ILE A 805 -5.99 -23.92 -11.30
C ILE A 805 -4.72 -24.47 -10.65
N ALA A 806 -3.56 -23.92 -11.04
CA ALA A 806 -2.27 -24.35 -10.53
C ALA A 806 -1.34 -23.17 -10.25
N TRP A 807 -0.87 -23.05 -9.00
CA TRP A 807 0.09 -22.04 -8.56
C TRP A 807 1.53 -22.49 -8.81
N TYR A 808 2.42 -21.53 -9.01
CA TYR A 808 3.87 -21.77 -9.12
C TYR A 808 4.66 -20.52 -8.76
N ASP A 809 5.71 -20.67 -7.95
CA ASP A 809 6.75 -19.65 -7.83
C ASP A 809 7.58 -19.67 -9.12
N ASN A 810 7.32 -18.70 -9.99
CA ASN A 810 7.95 -18.59 -11.29
C ASN A 810 9.46 -18.31 -11.24
N GLU A 811 10.02 -18.02 -10.07
CA GLU A 811 11.46 -17.84 -9.87
C GLU A 811 12.07 -19.02 -9.09
N TRP A 812 11.50 -19.41 -7.95
CA TRP A 812 12.08 -20.42 -7.05
C TRP A 812 11.86 -21.86 -7.53
N GLY A 813 10.61 -22.28 -7.73
CA GLY A 813 10.29 -23.62 -8.20
C GLY A 813 10.92 -23.91 -9.57
N TYR A 814 10.98 -22.90 -10.45
CA TYR A 814 11.72 -23.02 -11.71
C TYR A 814 13.24 -23.19 -11.49
N SER A 815 13.85 -22.45 -10.58
CA SER A 815 15.29 -22.57 -10.28
C SER A 815 15.63 -23.94 -9.67
N GLN A 816 14.74 -24.51 -8.86
CA GLN A 816 14.88 -25.89 -8.39
C GLN A 816 14.94 -26.88 -9.55
N ARG A 817 14.07 -26.72 -10.57
CA ARG A 817 14.10 -27.54 -11.80
C ARG A 817 15.37 -27.35 -12.62
N VAL A 818 15.95 -26.16 -12.64
CA VAL A 818 17.25 -25.91 -13.29
C VAL A 818 18.36 -26.71 -12.59
N VAL A 819 18.37 -26.74 -11.26
CA VAL A 819 19.35 -27.55 -10.50
C VAL A 819 19.09 -29.05 -10.70
N ASP A 820 17.83 -29.49 -10.69
CA ASP A 820 17.47 -30.89 -10.92
C ASP A 820 17.93 -31.38 -12.31
N LEU A 821 17.71 -30.59 -13.36
CA LEU A 821 18.16 -30.94 -14.70
C LEU A 821 19.70 -30.92 -14.81
N ALA A 822 20.36 -29.98 -14.12
CA ALA A 822 21.83 -29.97 -14.03
C ALA A 822 22.37 -31.20 -13.29
N ASP A 823 21.70 -31.66 -12.22
CA ASP A 823 22.05 -32.89 -11.51
C ASP A 823 21.86 -34.12 -12.42
N ILE A 824 20.78 -34.19 -13.22
CA ILE A 824 20.59 -35.25 -14.23
C ILE A 824 21.75 -35.27 -15.23
N VAL A 825 22.14 -34.09 -15.73
CA VAL A 825 23.28 -33.95 -16.65
C VAL A 825 24.57 -34.46 -16.00
N ALA A 826 24.84 -34.06 -14.75
CA ALA A 826 26.02 -34.45 -13.98
C ALA A 826 26.07 -35.95 -13.65
N ASN A 827 24.93 -36.56 -13.32
CA ASN A 827 24.87 -38.00 -13.02
C ASN A 827 25.10 -38.89 -14.25
N ASN A 828 24.99 -38.32 -15.46
CA ASN A 828 25.33 -38.98 -16.71
C ASN A 828 26.77 -38.68 -17.18
N TRP A 829 27.55 -37.91 -16.40
CA TRP A 829 28.93 -37.57 -16.71
C TRP A 829 29.82 -38.78 -16.47
N LYS A 830 30.49 -39.27 -17.53
CA LYS A 830 31.36 -40.45 -17.50
C LYS A 830 32.83 -40.07 -17.42
#